data_AF-A0A925J5I2-F1
#
_entry.id   AF-A0A925J5I2-F1
#
_cell.length_a   1.000
_cell.length_b   1.000
_cell.length_c   1.000
_cell.angle_alpha   90.00
_cell.angle_beta   90.00
_cell.angle_gamma   90.00
#
_symmetry.space_group_name_H-M   'P 1'
#
loop_
_entity.id
_entity.type
_entity.pdbx_description
1 polymer ?
#
loop_
_entity_poly.entity_id
_entity_poly.type
_entity_poly.pdbx_seq_one_letter_code
_entity_poly.pdbx_strand_id
1 'polypeptide(L)'
;MKWSLLGAIGVLACAGERAAPRSDSVAAAAGPVFRNVSSTTAYVGDDACTSCHVAQAAAYNSTNMSRSFHRWIASQRVETTLDSGLVNRPTGYRYAVVEDSGRLFQVEFIPGPDGRRLHELRRRMDYVMGSGNVARTYFTESNGRLFQLPLTWYRDHGWDFSPGYEVSNPRFDRLMPDRCIACHSNFPKPTPHLEGKHEAWVEGIGCERCHGPGALHVAERRAATRADTGIDRSIVNPARLSVARRVDICEECHVHTAVSVLREGKDAFSYRPSQPLDAQYAYFKVAGSIDVVSHADRLRQSACFLGSQSAAQPMECATCHNPHRRATDTNAPCRACHTADQLSQQLATAPARAEHGPKAECVRCHMPRIAERTVPHGAFTEHWIRVPSRPAAPPVRAVDRDALVDAYFGRDRDGTEAKLYQAMGGVVYATLAADPRALGQEAASLEKSLGNDRTRRDAHFLLGAAWEQVGRSKDARRALQVAVQLDSTRPEALRALAQATARSGGTPAEIEPLFRRALDMQPALAWIRAEYADWLQSVGRADDAVREYRAAVAEQPTLATAWFNLGTTLTHLADRAGASAAFQEAVHLDPSFAEALAPLLEVSVIGSKVTSIRSLGSPLASLPLRARAARALAVRVEGPASLVFDNVPARGFVLIFRPDGSLLSALPTGAAGMLRWDLMVAPGQPLGAGLYRAQVQGRDASGNIVPLQVHHLGFVRAPM
;
A
#
# COMPACT_ATOMS: atom_id res chain seq x y z
N MET A 1 -0.45 -10.70 -11.70
CA MET A 1 -1.93 -10.77 -11.52
C MET A 1 -2.44 -10.58 -10.08
N LYS A 2 -1.94 -11.22 -9.01
CA LYS A 2 -2.53 -11.02 -7.65
C LYS A 2 -2.39 -9.60 -7.06
N TRP A 3 -1.34 -8.87 -7.41
CA TRP A 3 -1.05 -7.55 -6.82
C TRP A 3 -1.93 -6.40 -7.35
N SER A 4 -2.37 -6.45 -8.62
CA SER A 4 -3.13 -5.39 -9.29
C SER A 4 -4.53 -5.14 -8.71
N LEU A 5 -5.12 -6.14 -8.04
CA LEU A 5 -6.42 -6.03 -7.36
C LEU A 5 -6.29 -5.60 -5.90
N LEU A 6 -5.19 -5.98 -5.22
CA LEU A 6 -4.87 -5.51 -3.87
C LEU A 6 -4.63 -4.01 -3.85
N GLY A 7 -3.99 -3.47 -4.90
CA GLY A 7 -3.96 -2.02 -5.16
C GLY A 7 -5.39 -1.46 -5.26
N ALA A 8 -6.19 -1.97 -6.19
CA ALA A 8 -7.57 -1.49 -6.47
C ALA A 8 -8.52 -1.46 -5.25
N ILE A 9 -8.37 -2.38 -4.30
CA ILE A 9 -9.18 -2.37 -3.06
C ILE A 9 -8.62 -1.36 -2.04
N GLY A 10 -7.32 -1.06 -2.09
CA GLY A 10 -6.75 0.14 -1.49
C GLY A 10 -7.28 1.45 -2.11
N VAL A 11 -7.61 1.46 -3.42
CA VAL A 11 -8.14 2.65 -4.15
C VAL A 11 -9.56 3.06 -3.73
N LEU A 12 -10.28 2.22 -2.98
CA LEU A 12 -11.49 2.70 -2.27
C LEU A 12 -11.19 3.69 -1.14
N ALA A 13 -9.93 4.07 -0.98
CA ALA A 13 -9.46 5.24 -0.24
C ALA A 13 -9.22 6.51 -1.10
N CYS A 14 -9.55 6.56 -2.41
CA CYS A 14 -9.59 7.80 -3.22
C CYS A 14 -10.32 7.66 -4.58
N ALA A 15 -11.40 8.42 -4.80
CA ALA A 15 -11.69 9.19 -6.03
C ALA A 15 -13.10 9.80 -5.99
N GLY A 16 -13.22 11.12 -6.18
CA GLY A 16 -14.53 11.73 -6.41
C GLY A 16 -14.55 13.22 -6.71
N GLU A 17 -15.06 13.57 -7.90
CA GLU A 17 -15.51 14.93 -8.18
C GLU A 17 -16.95 15.17 -7.68
N ARG A 18 -17.29 16.46 -7.53
CA ARG A 18 -18.39 16.94 -6.67
C ARG A 18 -19.78 16.60 -7.18
N ALA A 19 -20.58 15.94 -6.34
CA ALA A 19 -22.04 16.01 -6.35
C ALA A 19 -22.56 16.86 -5.18
N ALA A 20 -23.71 17.51 -5.34
CA ALA A 20 -24.26 18.46 -4.36
C ALA A 20 -24.66 17.77 -3.04
N PRO A 21 -24.46 18.42 -1.87
CA PRO A 21 -24.74 17.82 -0.58
C PRO A 21 -26.25 17.67 -0.33
N ARG A 22 -26.70 16.44 -0.06
CA ARG A 22 -27.98 16.22 0.64
C ARG A 22 -27.73 16.32 2.14
N SER A 23 -28.47 17.22 2.77
CA SER A 23 -28.48 17.43 4.21
C SER A 23 -29.34 16.37 4.90
N ASP A 24 -28.77 15.69 5.89
CA ASP A 24 -29.55 15.16 7.01
C ASP A 24 -28.83 15.48 8.32
N SER A 25 -29.61 15.94 9.29
CA SER A 25 -29.11 16.65 10.46
C SER A 25 -29.03 15.78 11.71
N VAL A 26 -27.87 15.78 12.37
CA VAL A 26 -27.78 15.48 13.81
C VAL A 26 -27.27 16.74 14.51
N ALA A 27 -28.13 17.36 15.31
CA ALA A 27 -27.85 18.64 15.93
C ALA A 27 -26.89 18.49 17.13
N ALA A 28 -25.64 18.91 16.95
CA ALA A 28 -24.73 19.26 18.04
C ALA A 28 -24.56 20.79 18.07
N ALA A 29 -24.54 21.38 19.27
CA ALA A 29 -24.65 22.83 19.48
C ALA A 29 -23.78 23.65 18.51
N ALA A 30 -24.42 24.53 17.74
CA ALA A 30 -23.80 25.23 16.62
C ALA A 30 -22.75 26.24 17.09
N GLY A 31 -21.47 25.86 16.93
CA GLY A 31 -20.36 26.82 16.94
C GLY A 31 -20.47 27.83 15.78
N PRO A 32 -19.63 28.88 15.77
CA PRO A 32 -19.65 29.87 14.69
C PRO A 32 -19.37 29.20 13.33
N VAL A 33 -20.24 29.46 12.36
CA VAL A 33 -20.04 29.03 10.97
C VAL A 33 -18.91 29.84 10.33
N PHE A 34 -17.95 29.15 9.74
CA PHE A 34 -16.82 29.74 9.02
C PHE A 34 -17.03 29.61 7.50
N ARG A 35 -16.86 30.72 6.78
CA ARG A 35 -17.22 30.82 5.34
C ARG A 35 -16.24 30.09 4.43
N ASN A 36 -14.98 29.91 4.84
CA ASN A 36 -13.97 29.23 4.03
C ASN A 36 -14.18 27.72 3.89
N VAL A 37 -14.98 27.12 4.77
CA VAL A 37 -15.33 25.68 4.77
C VAL A 37 -16.80 25.42 4.38
N SER A 38 -17.58 26.48 4.13
CA SER A 38 -18.96 26.41 3.64
C SER A 38 -19.11 26.88 2.18
N SER A 39 -18.01 27.21 1.51
CA SER A 39 -17.97 27.70 0.12
C SER A 39 -16.81 27.07 -0.64
N THR A 40 -16.77 27.23 -1.96
CA THR A 40 -15.64 26.79 -2.80
C THR A 40 -14.45 27.74 -2.67
N THR A 41 -13.85 27.81 -1.49
CA THR A 41 -12.63 28.59 -1.22
C THR A 41 -11.39 27.79 -1.61
N ALA A 42 -10.43 28.44 -2.27
CA ALA A 42 -9.14 27.84 -2.64
C ALA A 42 -8.12 27.83 -1.50
N TYR A 43 -7.22 26.86 -1.52
CA TYR A 43 -6.01 26.83 -0.70
C TYR A 43 -4.97 27.84 -1.23
N VAL A 44 -4.18 28.45 -0.36
CA VAL A 44 -3.18 29.47 -0.72
C VAL A 44 -1.73 29.07 -0.41
N GLY A 45 -1.52 27.99 0.35
CA GLY A 45 -0.21 27.57 0.81
C GLY A 45 0.33 28.39 1.97
N ASP A 46 1.30 27.82 2.68
CA ASP A 46 1.80 28.37 3.94
C ASP A 46 2.62 29.65 3.76
N ASP A 47 3.18 29.92 2.58
CA ASP A 47 3.87 31.17 2.25
C ASP A 47 2.95 32.39 2.36
N ALA A 48 1.71 32.26 1.89
CA ALA A 48 0.70 33.32 1.98
C ALA A 48 0.40 33.66 3.44
N CYS A 49 0.24 32.63 4.30
CA CYS A 49 0.06 32.79 5.74
C CYS A 49 1.30 33.41 6.41
N THR A 50 2.49 32.91 6.07
CA THR A 50 3.78 33.33 6.65
C THR A 50 4.05 34.81 6.41
N SER A 51 3.64 35.36 5.26
CA SER A 51 3.80 36.80 4.94
C SER A 51 3.16 37.74 5.97
N CYS A 52 2.11 37.31 6.68
CA CYS A 52 1.42 38.08 7.73
C CYS A 52 1.65 37.52 9.14
N HIS A 53 2.01 36.24 9.26
CA HIS A 53 2.10 35.50 10.53
C HIS A 53 3.50 34.93 10.80
N VAL A 54 4.54 35.71 10.49
CA VAL A 54 5.97 35.32 10.57
C VAL A 54 6.32 34.62 11.88
N ALA A 55 5.92 35.19 13.03
CA ALA A 55 6.25 34.65 14.35
C ALA A 55 5.54 33.30 14.63
N GLN A 56 4.28 33.16 14.20
CA GLN A 56 3.51 31.93 14.37
C GLN A 56 4.03 30.82 13.44
N ALA A 57 4.35 31.16 12.19
CA ALA A 57 4.94 30.24 11.22
C ALA A 57 6.32 29.73 11.70
N ALA A 58 7.19 30.62 12.18
CA ALA A 58 8.49 30.23 12.74
C ALA A 58 8.35 29.28 13.95
N ALA A 59 7.39 29.55 14.85
CA ALA A 59 7.12 28.66 15.98
C ALA A 59 6.59 27.28 15.52
N TYR A 60 5.66 27.27 14.55
CA TYR A 60 5.06 26.05 13.99
C TYR A 60 6.09 25.19 13.23
N ASN A 61 7.02 25.81 12.49
CA ASN A 61 8.10 25.13 11.77
C ASN A 61 9.13 24.45 12.71
N SER A 62 9.11 24.78 14.01
CA SER A 62 9.86 24.03 15.02
C SER A 62 9.22 22.70 15.42
N THR A 63 7.93 22.49 15.15
CA THR A 63 7.17 21.31 15.60
C THR A 63 7.59 20.04 14.84
N ASN A 64 6.90 18.93 15.13
CA ASN A 64 7.12 17.67 14.42
C ASN A 64 6.12 17.48 13.27
N MET A 65 5.02 18.24 13.27
CA MET A 65 3.95 18.17 12.27
C MET A 65 4.38 18.90 10.98
N SER A 66 5.03 20.05 11.10
CA SER A 66 5.69 20.73 9.97
C SER A 66 6.84 19.92 9.33
N ARG A 67 7.22 18.78 9.92
CA ARG A 67 8.29 17.89 9.44
C ARG A 67 7.84 16.43 9.36
N SER A 68 6.54 16.19 9.22
CA SER A 68 5.96 14.84 9.05
C SER A 68 6.23 14.24 7.66
N PHE A 69 6.61 15.07 6.69
CA PHE A 69 7.06 14.69 5.35
C PHE A 69 7.98 15.80 4.81
N HIS A 70 9.11 15.46 4.18
CA HIS A 70 10.01 16.43 3.55
C HIS A 70 10.93 15.74 2.53
N ARG A 71 11.58 16.48 1.63
CA ARG A 71 12.68 15.96 0.79
C ARG A 71 13.83 15.47 1.67
N TRP A 72 14.55 14.45 1.23
CA TRP A 72 15.79 14.04 1.89
C TRP A 72 16.93 15.00 1.51
N ILE A 73 17.58 15.60 2.51
CA ILE A 73 18.74 16.48 2.33
C ILE A 73 19.87 16.10 3.30
N ALA A 74 21.11 16.14 2.81
CA ALA A 74 22.28 15.69 3.56
C ALA A 74 22.50 16.46 4.89
N SER A 75 22.12 17.74 4.95
CA SER A 75 22.21 18.57 6.16
C SER A 75 21.23 18.18 7.28
N GLN A 76 20.23 17.34 6.98
CA GLN A 76 19.24 16.82 7.95
C GLN A 76 19.40 15.31 8.18
N ARG A 77 20.48 14.71 7.69
CA ARG A 77 20.78 13.29 7.83
C ARG A 77 20.89 12.89 9.31
N VAL A 78 20.23 11.79 9.67
CA VAL A 78 20.43 11.07 10.95
C VAL A 78 20.82 9.60 10.72
N GLU A 79 20.88 9.19 9.46
CA GLU A 79 20.99 7.80 9.04
C GLU A 79 22.44 7.34 8.87
N THR A 80 22.75 6.14 9.37
CA THR A 80 23.99 5.41 9.05
C THR A 80 23.86 4.69 7.70
N THR A 81 24.98 4.28 7.10
CA THR A 81 24.96 3.23 6.07
C THR A 81 24.62 1.87 6.69
N LEU A 82 24.41 0.86 5.83
CA LEU A 82 24.11 -0.52 6.20
C LEU A 82 24.66 -1.46 5.12
N ASP A 83 25.90 -1.91 5.30
CA ASP A 83 26.65 -2.61 4.23
C ASP A 83 26.30 -4.11 4.14
N SER A 84 26.04 -4.77 5.27
CA SER A 84 25.75 -6.21 5.35
C SER A 84 24.36 -6.59 4.83
N GLY A 85 23.43 -5.63 4.88
CA GLY A 85 22.06 -5.71 4.40
C GLY A 85 21.12 -6.61 5.22
N LEU A 86 19.88 -6.18 5.38
CA LEU A 86 18.82 -6.96 6.02
C LEU A 86 18.25 -8.01 5.06
N VAL A 87 18.05 -9.23 5.55
CA VAL A 87 17.60 -10.37 4.74
C VAL A 87 16.09 -10.55 4.88
N ASN A 88 15.34 -10.33 3.80
CA ASN A 88 13.95 -10.72 3.74
C ASN A 88 13.87 -12.24 3.53
N ARG A 89 13.85 -13.03 4.62
CA ARG A 89 13.89 -14.51 4.55
C ARG A 89 12.87 -15.11 3.56
N PRO A 90 11.64 -14.57 3.39
CA PRO A 90 10.68 -15.11 2.44
C PRO A 90 11.00 -14.99 0.94
N THR A 91 11.89 -14.10 0.46
CA THR A 91 11.94 -13.76 -1.00
C THR A 91 13.12 -14.20 -1.88
N GLY A 92 14.41 -14.21 -1.54
CA GLY A 92 15.09 -13.99 -0.27
C GLY A 92 16.05 -12.81 -0.30
N TYR A 93 15.57 -11.67 -0.79
CA TYR A 93 16.35 -10.48 -1.10
C TYR A 93 17.09 -9.89 0.11
N ARG A 94 18.24 -9.27 -0.14
CA ARG A 94 18.97 -8.45 0.84
C ARG A 94 18.78 -6.98 0.53
N TYR A 95 18.64 -6.16 1.56
CA TYR A 95 18.49 -4.71 1.43
C TYR A 95 19.57 -3.98 2.23
N ALA A 96 20.47 -3.29 1.54
CA ALA A 96 21.52 -2.45 2.10
C ALA A 96 21.16 -0.96 1.97
N VAL A 97 21.85 -0.12 2.73
CA VAL A 97 21.81 1.34 2.57
C VAL A 97 23.22 1.84 2.29
N VAL A 98 23.43 2.38 1.10
CA VAL A 98 24.74 2.86 0.64
C VAL A 98 24.72 4.37 0.43
N GLU A 99 25.89 4.97 0.57
CA GLU A 99 26.14 6.36 0.22
C GLU A 99 26.99 6.44 -1.04
N ASP A 100 26.63 7.35 -1.93
CA ASP A 100 27.43 7.71 -3.11
C ASP A 100 27.11 9.16 -3.47
N SER A 101 28.16 9.95 -3.73
CA SER A 101 28.06 11.36 -4.12
C SER A 101 27.22 12.22 -3.16
N GLY A 102 27.31 11.94 -1.85
CA GLY A 102 26.57 12.63 -0.79
C GLY A 102 25.06 12.37 -0.78
N ARG A 103 24.59 11.32 -1.46
CA ARG A 103 23.19 10.86 -1.49
C ARG A 103 23.08 9.45 -0.93
N LEU A 104 21.98 9.17 -0.22
CA LEU A 104 21.67 7.82 0.25
C LEU A 104 20.77 7.06 -0.74
N PHE A 105 21.01 5.76 -0.81
CA PHE A 105 20.29 4.83 -1.67
C PHE A 105 20.01 3.54 -0.92
N GLN A 106 18.81 2.98 -1.13
CA GLN A 106 18.55 1.60 -0.76
C GLN A 106 18.91 0.69 -1.93
N VAL A 107 19.62 -0.40 -1.64
CA VAL A 107 20.10 -1.37 -2.63
C VAL A 107 19.53 -2.72 -2.29
N GLU A 108 18.65 -3.23 -3.15
CA GLU A 108 18.25 -4.63 -3.15
C GLU A 108 19.30 -5.46 -3.88
N PHE A 109 19.69 -6.60 -3.32
CA PHE A 109 20.61 -7.51 -4.00
C PHE A 109 20.42 -8.98 -3.61
N ILE A 110 20.95 -9.88 -4.43
CA ILE A 110 21.15 -11.29 -4.08
C ILE A 110 22.66 -11.59 -4.15
N PRO A 111 23.29 -12.06 -3.05
CA PRO A 111 24.71 -12.41 -3.07
C PRO A 111 24.95 -13.72 -3.85
N GLY A 112 26.01 -13.72 -4.65
CA GLY A 112 26.53 -14.88 -5.37
C GLY A 112 27.66 -15.60 -4.62
N PRO A 113 28.04 -16.81 -5.08
CA PRO A 113 29.02 -17.66 -4.41
C PRO A 113 30.46 -17.11 -4.43
N ASP A 114 30.78 -16.21 -5.36
CA ASP A 114 32.08 -15.54 -5.52
C ASP A 114 32.12 -14.13 -4.91
N GLY A 115 31.09 -13.74 -4.16
CA GLY A 115 30.94 -12.40 -3.59
C GLY A 115 30.40 -11.36 -4.57
N ARG A 116 30.21 -11.68 -5.86
CA ARG A 116 29.48 -10.80 -6.78
C ARG A 116 28.00 -10.77 -6.41
N ARG A 117 27.32 -9.68 -6.72
CA ARG A 117 25.86 -9.60 -6.63
C ARG A 117 25.27 -10.21 -7.90
N LEU A 118 24.47 -11.27 -7.76
CA LEU A 118 23.78 -11.90 -8.88
C LEU A 118 22.68 -10.99 -9.43
N HIS A 119 22.01 -10.32 -8.50
CA HIS A 119 20.98 -9.32 -8.73
C HIS A 119 21.37 -8.06 -7.96
N GLU A 120 21.16 -6.89 -8.56
CA GLU A 120 21.21 -5.61 -7.87
C GLU A 120 20.18 -4.65 -8.46
N LEU A 121 19.37 -4.03 -7.59
CA LEU A 121 18.59 -2.83 -7.92
C LEU A 121 18.86 -1.75 -6.89
N ARG A 122 18.97 -0.52 -7.36
CA ARG A 122 19.28 0.65 -6.55
C ARG A 122 18.20 1.71 -6.72
N ARG A 123 17.75 2.32 -5.62
CA ARG A 123 16.81 3.46 -5.61
C ARG A 123 17.32 4.55 -4.67
N ARG A 124 17.18 5.82 -5.10
CA ARG A 124 17.58 6.99 -4.32
C ARG A 124 16.55 7.24 -3.22
N MET A 125 17.00 7.70 -2.06
CA MET A 125 16.11 8.19 -1.01
C MET A 125 15.80 9.66 -1.34
N ASP A 126 14.62 9.90 -1.92
CA ASP A 126 14.19 11.22 -2.43
C ASP A 126 13.43 12.01 -1.37
N TYR A 127 12.53 11.33 -0.65
CA TYR A 127 11.68 11.91 0.39
C TYR A 127 11.71 11.07 1.66
N VAL A 128 11.36 11.72 2.77
CA VAL A 128 11.27 11.16 4.12
C VAL A 128 9.85 11.40 4.64
N MET A 129 9.25 10.37 5.21
CA MET A 129 8.03 10.45 6.01
C MET A 129 8.37 10.15 7.47
N GLY A 130 7.87 10.99 8.38
CA GLY A 130 8.16 10.94 9.80
C GLY A 130 9.29 11.88 10.21
N SER A 131 9.08 12.60 11.32
CA SER A 131 10.01 13.66 11.80
C SER A 131 11.31 13.15 12.42
N GLY A 132 11.56 11.84 12.47
CA GLY A 132 12.66 11.21 13.22
C GLY A 132 12.39 11.00 14.71
N ASN A 133 11.21 11.38 15.23
CA ASN A 133 10.88 11.18 16.65
C ASN A 133 10.47 9.74 17.05
N VAL A 134 10.25 8.87 16.06
CA VAL A 134 10.05 7.43 16.24
C VAL A 134 10.79 6.73 15.12
N ALA A 135 10.43 7.08 13.88
CA ALA A 135 11.04 6.57 12.67
C ALA A 135 11.12 7.63 11.57
N ARG A 136 11.86 7.28 10.51
CA ARG A 136 11.91 7.89 9.19
C ARG A 136 11.76 6.78 8.15
N THR A 137 10.68 6.83 7.39
CA THR A 137 10.41 5.94 6.25
C THR A 137 10.73 6.68 4.97
N TYR A 138 11.36 6.02 4.00
CA TYR A 138 11.90 6.67 2.81
C TYR A 138 11.11 6.32 1.56
N PHE A 139 11.10 7.25 0.61
CA PHE A 139 10.42 7.10 -0.67
C PHE A 139 11.37 7.50 -1.79
N THR A 140 11.27 6.81 -2.92
CA THR A 140 11.85 7.26 -4.19
C THR A 140 10.75 7.87 -5.07
N GLU A 141 11.11 8.88 -5.85
CA GLU A 141 10.19 9.57 -6.76
C GLU A 141 10.41 9.10 -8.20
N SER A 142 9.32 8.82 -8.91
CA SER A 142 9.33 8.50 -10.33
C SER A 142 8.05 9.01 -10.99
N ASN A 143 8.20 9.91 -11.97
CA ASN A 143 7.12 10.40 -12.82
C ASN A 143 5.92 10.95 -12.01
N GLY A 144 6.21 11.78 -11.00
CA GLY A 144 5.25 12.42 -10.11
C GLY A 144 4.69 11.51 -9.01
N ARG A 145 5.09 10.24 -8.95
CA ARG A 145 4.64 9.24 -7.96
C ARG A 145 5.74 8.92 -6.96
N LEU A 146 5.34 8.56 -5.74
CA LEU A 146 6.26 8.15 -4.67
C LEU A 146 6.08 6.67 -4.34
N PHE A 147 7.19 5.95 -4.26
CA PHE A 147 7.23 4.53 -3.93
C PHE A 147 7.98 4.34 -2.61
N GLN A 148 7.33 3.71 -1.63
CA GLN A 148 7.90 3.43 -0.31
C GLN A 148 9.06 2.44 -0.45
N LEU A 149 10.21 2.77 0.13
CA LEU A 149 11.39 1.92 0.08
C LEU A 149 11.35 0.81 1.17
N PRO A 150 12.02 -0.35 0.93
CA PRO A 150 11.98 -1.52 1.81
C PRO A 150 12.39 -1.30 3.26
N LEU A 151 13.27 -0.33 3.54
CA LEU A 151 13.81 -0.10 4.89
C LEU A 151 13.35 1.24 5.48
N THR A 152 13.10 1.22 6.79
CA THR A 152 12.79 2.36 7.64
C THR A 152 13.89 2.48 8.70
N TRP A 153 14.27 3.72 9.02
CA TRP A 153 15.20 4.00 10.12
C TRP A 153 14.41 4.36 11.37
N TYR A 154 14.58 3.61 12.44
CA TYR A 154 13.92 3.78 13.73
C TYR A 154 14.93 4.35 14.72
N ARG A 155 14.60 5.45 15.44
CA ARG A 155 15.60 6.17 16.26
C ARG A 155 16.29 5.26 17.29
N ASP A 156 15.50 4.41 17.93
CA ASP A 156 15.94 3.63 19.08
C ASP A 156 16.34 2.18 18.70
N HIS A 157 16.49 1.90 17.39
CA HIS A 157 16.85 0.56 16.86
C HIS A 157 17.83 0.61 15.65
N GLY A 158 17.83 1.67 14.86
CA GLY A 158 18.55 1.75 13.59
C GLY A 158 17.69 1.28 12.41
N TRP A 159 18.29 0.61 11.44
CA TRP A 159 17.58 0.11 10.25
C TRP A 159 16.81 -1.18 10.53
N ASP A 160 15.54 -1.21 10.16
CA ASP A 160 14.77 -2.46 9.96
C ASP A 160 13.83 -2.30 8.76
N PHE A 161 13.07 -3.33 8.42
CA PHE A 161 12.06 -3.29 7.38
C PHE A 161 10.99 -2.21 7.64
N SER A 162 10.57 -1.58 6.55
CA SER A 162 9.35 -0.77 6.46
C SER A 162 8.13 -1.64 6.84
N PRO A 163 7.15 -1.14 7.62
CA PRO A 163 6.07 -1.98 8.14
C PRO A 163 5.33 -2.78 7.06
N GLY A 164 5.26 -4.10 7.22
CA GLY A 164 4.61 -5.05 6.33
C GLY A 164 5.54 -5.73 5.32
N TYR A 165 6.76 -5.22 5.08
CA TYR A 165 7.72 -5.82 4.14
C TYR A 165 8.20 -7.23 4.56
N GLU A 166 8.17 -7.51 5.85
CA GLU A 166 8.45 -8.80 6.45
C GLU A 166 7.38 -9.87 6.15
N VAL A 167 6.12 -9.47 5.93
CA VAL A 167 5.00 -10.35 5.57
C VAL A 167 4.83 -10.44 4.05
N SER A 168 4.85 -9.29 3.38
CA SER A 168 4.61 -9.12 1.96
C SER A 168 5.60 -8.11 1.42
N ASN A 169 6.53 -8.56 0.57
CA ASN A 169 7.64 -7.75 0.08
C ASN A 169 7.38 -7.24 -1.35
N PRO A 170 6.82 -6.03 -1.53
CA PRO A 170 6.63 -5.38 -2.83
C PRO A 170 7.90 -4.70 -3.38
N ARG A 171 9.07 -4.92 -2.76
CA ARG A 171 10.38 -4.47 -3.24
C ARG A 171 10.41 -2.94 -3.44
N PHE A 172 10.61 -2.44 -4.65
CA PHE A 172 10.60 -1.00 -4.92
C PHE A 172 9.29 -0.47 -5.54
N ASP A 173 8.25 -1.30 -5.65
CA ASP A 173 7.01 -0.97 -6.38
C ASP A 173 5.82 -0.66 -5.46
N ARG A 174 6.05 -0.45 -4.15
CA ARG A 174 5.00 -0.05 -3.19
C ARG A 174 4.62 1.42 -3.35
N LEU A 175 3.69 1.71 -4.27
CA LEU A 175 3.11 3.04 -4.44
C LEU A 175 2.56 3.59 -3.12
N MET A 176 2.83 4.87 -2.84
CA MET A 176 2.21 5.60 -1.73
C MET A 176 0.82 6.09 -2.17
N PRO A 177 -0.28 5.63 -1.53
CA PRO A 177 -1.61 6.14 -1.83
C PRO A 177 -1.82 7.52 -1.19
N ASP A 178 -2.73 8.31 -1.76
CA ASP A 178 -3.02 9.68 -1.31
C ASP A 178 -3.46 9.76 0.16
N ARG A 179 -4.10 8.70 0.68
CA ARG A 179 -4.43 8.58 2.12
C ARG A 179 -3.20 8.69 3.03
N CYS A 180 -2.05 8.13 2.62
CA CYS A 180 -0.84 8.19 3.45
C CYS A 180 -0.27 9.61 3.49
N ILE A 181 -0.32 10.35 2.38
CA ILE A 181 0.23 11.70 2.34
C ILE A 181 -0.73 12.73 2.94
N ALA A 182 -2.05 12.52 2.90
CA ALA A 182 -3.03 13.39 3.54
C ALA A 182 -2.77 13.60 5.04
N CYS A 183 -2.36 12.57 5.78
CA CYS A 183 -2.02 12.68 7.20
C CYS A 183 -0.59 13.21 7.47
N HIS A 184 0.25 13.35 6.43
CA HIS A 184 1.68 13.64 6.56
C HIS A 184 2.16 14.89 5.82
N SER A 185 1.33 15.48 4.96
CA SER A 185 1.58 16.67 4.17
C SER A 185 0.45 17.69 4.37
N ASN A 186 0.57 18.85 3.74
CA ASN A 186 -0.48 19.81 3.53
C ASN A 186 -1.39 19.28 2.38
N PHE A 187 -1.89 20.16 1.51
CA PHE A 187 -2.60 19.77 0.29
C PHE A 187 -1.62 19.76 -0.89
N PRO A 188 -1.02 18.61 -1.26
CA PRO A 188 -0.30 18.49 -2.53
C PRO A 188 -1.27 18.67 -3.70
N LYS A 189 -0.74 18.89 -4.91
CA LYS A 189 -1.55 19.05 -6.11
C LYS A 189 -1.71 17.71 -6.82
N PRO A 190 -2.82 16.96 -6.63
CA PRO A 190 -3.04 15.73 -7.37
C PRO A 190 -3.14 16.04 -8.86
N THR A 191 -2.53 15.20 -9.67
CA THR A 191 -2.76 15.21 -11.12
C THR A 191 -4.17 14.64 -11.34
N PRO A 192 -5.09 15.34 -12.04
CA PRO A 192 -6.47 14.89 -12.18
C PRO A 192 -6.58 13.42 -12.59
N HIS A 193 -7.40 12.68 -11.86
CA HIS A 193 -7.67 11.23 -11.99
C HIS A 193 -6.46 10.28 -11.71
N LEU A 194 -5.20 10.71 -11.88
CA LEU A 194 -4.01 9.87 -11.74
C LEU A 194 -3.60 9.64 -10.29
N GLU A 195 -4.10 8.56 -9.67
CA GLU A 195 -3.80 8.20 -8.28
C GLU A 195 -2.29 8.19 -7.96
N GLY A 196 -1.95 8.77 -6.81
CA GLY A 196 -0.59 8.84 -6.27
C GLY A 196 0.36 9.75 -7.06
N LYS A 197 -0.10 10.37 -8.17
CA LYS A 197 0.69 11.26 -9.01
C LYS A 197 0.36 12.71 -8.71
N HIS A 198 1.35 13.47 -8.25
CA HIS A 198 1.17 14.87 -7.88
C HIS A 198 2.07 15.77 -8.74
N GLU A 199 1.54 16.91 -9.20
CA GLU A 199 2.33 17.92 -9.94
C GLU A 199 3.48 18.46 -9.08
N ALA A 200 3.19 18.64 -7.79
CA ALA A 200 4.13 19.10 -6.78
C ALA A 200 3.78 18.50 -5.42
N TRP A 201 4.79 17.94 -4.77
CA TRP A 201 4.74 17.51 -3.38
C TRP A 201 4.95 18.69 -2.44
N VAL A 202 4.11 18.83 -1.42
CA VAL A 202 4.23 19.87 -0.38
C VAL A 202 4.81 19.23 0.89
N GLU A 203 5.72 19.92 1.57
CA GLU A 203 6.39 19.42 2.77
C GLU A 203 5.62 19.76 4.05
N GLY A 204 5.55 18.80 4.97
CA GLY A 204 4.94 18.93 6.30
C GLY A 204 3.42 19.09 6.28
N ILE A 205 2.78 18.85 7.44
CA ILE A 205 1.43 19.36 7.69
C ILE A 205 1.54 20.89 7.71
N GLY A 206 0.65 21.59 6.99
CA GLY A 206 0.60 23.05 6.91
C GLY A 206 -0.50 23.68 7.77
N CYS A 207 -0.55 25.01 7.81
CA CYS A 207 -1.55 25.79 8.54
C CYS A 207 -2.98 25.46 8.07
N GLU A 208 -3.18 25.32 6.75
CA GLU A 208 -4.50 25.09 6.15
C GLU A 208 -5.09 23.70 6.49
N ARG A 209 -4.29 22.76 7.02
CA ARG A 209 -4.80 21.47 7.53
C ARG A 209 -5.69 21.65 8.76
N CYS A 210 -5.35 22.58 9.65
CA CYS A 210 -6.14 22.88 10.86
C CYS A 210 -7.10 24.07 10.69
N HIS A 211 -6.83 24.98 9.75
CA HIS A 211 -7.58 26.22 9.54
C HIS A 211 -8.51 26.21 8.31
N GLY A 212 -8.39 25.19 7.45
CA GLY A 212 -9.08 25.11 6.17
C GLY A 212 -8.50 26.07 5.11
N PRO A 213 -9.15 26.17 3.94
CA PRO A 213 -8.68 27.00 2.83
C PRO A 213 -8.56 28.49 3.21
N GLY A 214 -7.46 29.14 2.84
CA GLY A 214 -7.13 30.50 3.28
C GLY A 214 -7.48 31.63 2.31
N ALA A 215 -7.85 31.36 1.06
CA ALA A 215 -8.00 32.41 0.03
C ALA A 215 -8.97 33.53 0.40
N LEU A 216 -10.11 33.19 1.02
CA LEU A 216 -11.11 34.15 1.48
C LEU A 216 -10.53 35.11 2.53
N HIS A 217 -9.81 34.58 3.51
CA HIS A 217 -9.16 35.35 4.56
C HIS A 217 -8.08 36.28 3.99
N VAL A 218 -7.18 35.75 3.16
CA VAL A 218 -6.10 36.54 2.55
C VAL A 218 -6.68 37.69 1.72
N ALA A 219 -7.76 37.45 0.96
CA ALA A 219 -8.43 38.49 0.18
C ALA A 219 -9.04 39.59 1.07
N GLU A 220 -9.86 39.23 2.07
CA GLU A 220 -10.51 40.21 2.96
C GLU A 220 -9.50 41.01 3.80
N ARG A 221 -8.39 40.38 4.22
CA ARG A 221 -7.32 41.08 4.95
C ARG A 221 -6.52 42.03 4.07
N ARG A 222 -6.20 41.65 2.83
CA ARG A 222 -5.50 42.52 1.87
C ARG A 222 -6.36 43.69 1.38
N ALA A 223 -7.67 43.48 1.25
CA ALA A 223 -8.60 44.53 0.84
C ALA A 223 -8.97 45.51 1.97
N ALA A 224 -8.53 45.25 3.21
CA ALA A 224 -8.91 45.99 4.42
C ALA A 224 -10.44 46.12 4.64
N THR A 225 -11.25 45.23 4.05
CA THR A 225 -12.72 45.33 4.01
C THR A 225 -13.41 44.91 5.32
N ARG A 226 -12.64 44.55 6.35
CA ARG A 226 -13.19 44.12 7.64
C ARG A 226 -13.53 45.32 8.53
N ALA A 227 -14.82 45.60 8.70
CA ALA A 227 -15.32 46.24 9.91
C ALA A 227 -15.14 45.28 11.11
N ASP A 228 -14.62 45.75 12.24
CA ASP A 228 -14.32 44.86 13.37
C ASP A 228 -15.57 44.55 14.22
N THR A 229 -16.29 43.51 13.82
CA THR A 229 -17.56 43.09 14.43
C THR A 229 -17.45 41.77 15.21
N GLY A 230 -16.30 41.49 15.84
CA GLY A 230 -16.09 40.32 16.70
C GLY A 230 -15.36 39.15 16.02
N ILE A 231 -15.97 37.96 15.96
CA ILE A 231 -15.30 36.74 15.46
C ILE A 231 -14.92 36.88 13.98
N ASP A 232 -13.70 36.49 13.60
CA ASP A 232 -13.34 36.33 12.19
C ASP A 232 -13.94 35.03 11.64
N ARG A 233 -14.82 35.15 10.64
CA ARG A 233 -15.48 34.04 9.97
C ARG A 233 -14.88 33.73 8.59
N SER A 234 -13.79 34.40 8.20
CA SER A 234 -13.10 34.20 6.91
C SER A 234 -12.10 33.04 6.91
N ILE A 235 -11.70 32.56 8.09
CA ILE A 235 -10.82 31.40 8.32
C ILE A 235 -11.31 30.63 9.55
N VAL A 236 -11.21 29.29 9.58
CA VAL A 236 -11.55 28.52 10.79
C VAL A 236 -10.59 28.90 11.91
N ASN A 237 -11.13 29.23 13.08
CA ASN A 237 -10.35 29.33 14.31
C ASN A 237 -10.70 28.14 15.22
N PRO A 238 -9.83 27.13 15.35
CA PRO A 238 -10.10 25.95 16.17
C PRO A 238 -10.54 26.27 17.60
N ALA A 239 -9.98 27.30 18.25
CA ALA A 239 -10.33 27.71 19.61
C ALA A 239 -11.78 28.22 19.77
N ARG A 240 -12.53 28.41 18.66
CA ARG A 240 -13.94 28.78 18.66
C ARG A 240 -14.88 27.61 18.32
N LEU A 241 -14.34 26.43 17.99
CA LEU A 241 -15.12 25.23 17.72
C LEU A 241 -15.53 24.53 19.03
N SER A 242 -16.53 23.65 18.96
CA SER A 242 -16.84 22.73 20.06
C SER A 242 -15.72 21.71 20.27
N VAL A 243 -15.59 21.16 21.49
CA VAL A 243 -14.57 20.15 21.85
C VAL A 243 -14.54 19.01 20.82
N ALA A 244 -15.71 18.46 20.45
CA ALA A 244 -15.81 17.40 19.45
C ALA A 244 -15.15 17.79 18.11
N ARG A 245 -15.47 18.98 17.57
CA ARG A 245 -14.90 19.49 16.31
C ARG A 245 -13.42 19.87 16.43
N ARG A 246 -12.90 20.18 17.62
CA ARG A 246 -11.45 20.38 17.86
C ARG A 246 -10.70 19.05 17.90
N VAL A 247 -11.29 18.03 18.54
CA VAL A 247 -10.73 16.67 18.58
C VAL A 247 -10.73 16.04 17.18
N ASP A 248 -11.79 16.20 16.38
CA ASP A 248 -11.84 15.73 14.98
C ASP A 248 -10.65 16.21 14.13
N ILE A 249 -10.21 17.47 14.29
CA ILE A 249 -9.04 18.03 13.57
C ILE A 249 -7.75 17.26 13.93
N CYS A 250 -7.60 16.84 15.19
CA CYS A 250 -6.48 16.02 15.61
C CYS A 250 -6.63 14.56 15.12
N GLU A 251 -7.85 14.03 15.17
CA GLU A 251 -8.13 12.62 14.84
C GLU A 251 -7.94 12.29 13.37
N GLU A 252 -8.06 13.26 12.47
CA GLU A 252 -7.73 13.10 11.04
C GLU A 252 -6.35 12.45 10.82
N CYS A 253 -5.37 12.74 11.68
CA CYS A 253 -4.02 12.18 11.63
C CYS A 253 -3.66 11.30 12.84
N HIS A 254 -4.28 11.51 14.01
CA HIS A 254 -3.95 10.83 15.27
C HIS A 254 -4.93 9.74 15.70
N VAL A 255 -5.81 9.30 14.80
CA VAL A 255 -6.52 8.04 14.94
C VAL A 255 -5.74 6.94 14.20
N HIS A 256 -5.38 5.88 14.92
CA HIS A 256 -4.93 4.63 14.30
C HIS A 256 -6.07 3.63 14.39
N THR A 257 -6.44 3.05 13.26
CA THR A 257 -7.43 1.99 13.13
C THR A 257 -6.97 0.98 12.10
N ALA A 258 -7.38 -0.28 12.27
CA ALA A 258 -7.05 -1.37 11.35
C ALA A 258 -7.55 -1.12 9.92
N VAL A 259 -8.74 -0.51 9.80
CA VAL A 259 -9.35 -0.12 8.53
C VAL A 259 -9.93 1.29 8.64
N SER A 260 -9.92 2.00 7.50
CA SER A 260 -10.73 3.18 7.26
C SER A 260 -11.40 3.08 5.90
N VAL A 261 -12.68 3.40 5.83
CA VAL A 261 -13.46 3.47 4.60
C VAL A 261 -13.87 4.93 4.40
N LEU A 262 -13.66 5.49 3.20
CA LEU A 262 -14.20 6.81 2.87
C LEU A 262 -15.72 6.74 2.74
N ARG A 263 -16.41 7.82 3.12
CA ARG A 263 -17.82 7.99 2.78
C ARG A 263 -17.97 8.14 1.27
N GLU A 264 -19.10 7.68 0.75
CA GLU A 264 -19.50 7.82 -0.65
C GLU A 264 -19.19 9.23 -1.20
N GLY A 265 -18.45 9.30 -2.30
CA GLY A 265 -18.11 10.58 -2.96
C GLY A 265 -17.04 11.43 -2.26
N LYS A 266 -16.24 10.86 -1.35
CA LYS A 266 -15.12 11.54 -0.68
C LYS A 266 -13.76 11.06 -1.21
N ASP A 267 -12.73 11.84 -0.91
CA ASP A 267 -11.32 11.54 -1.15
C ASP A 267 -10.48 11.77 0.14
N ALA A 268 -9.18 11.45 0.08
CA ALA A 268 -8.26 11.61 1.20
C ALA A 268 -8.08 13.07 1.68
N PHE A 269 -8.50 14.06 0.91
CA PHE A 269 -8.36 15.49 1.20
C PHE A 269 -9.70 16.19 1.40
N SER A 270 -10.79 15.44 1.57
CA SER A 270 -12.16 15.97 1.64
C SER A 270 -12.53 16.55 3.00
N TYR A 271 -11.80 16.20 4.07
CA TYR A 271 -12.06 16.75 5.39
C TYR A 271 -11.85 18.28 5.42
N ARG A 272 -12.71 18.96 6.17
CA ARG A 272 -12.64 20.41 6.39
C ARG A 272 -12.78 20.66 7.88
N PRO A 273 -11.83 21.38 8.51
CA PRO A 273 -11.95 21.80 9.90
C PRO A 273 -13.32 22.43 10.19
N SER A 274 -13.86 22.18 11.38
CA SER A 274 -15.24 22.43 11.80
C SER A 274 -16.32 21.45 11.29
N GLN A 275 -16.06 20.60 10.31
CA GLN A 275 -16.99 19.54 9.90
C GLN A 275 -16.80 18.26 10.75
N PRO A 276 -17.80 17.36 10.82
CA PRO A 276 -17.62 16.04 11.43
C PRO A 276 -16.63 15.19 10.65
N LEU A 277 -15.70 14.52 11.34
CA LEU A 277 -14.77 13.57 10.72
C LEU A 277 -15.49 12.29 10.28
N ASP A 278 -16.49 11.85 11.06
CA ASP A 278 -17.37 10.72 10.76
C ASP A 278 -18.32 10.97 9.56
N ALA A 279 -18.38 12.21 9.05
CA ALA A 279 -19.04 12.55 7.78
C ALA A 279 -18.11 12.42 6.56
N GLN A 280 -16.83 12.10 6.74
CA GLN A 280 -15.86 11.86 5.67
C GLN A 280 -15.30 10.43 5.70
N TYR A 281 -15.13 9.85 6.90
CA TYR A 281 -14.63 8.49 7.10
C TYR A 281 -15.57 7.65 7.98
N ALA A 282 -15.53 6.35 7.77
CA ALA A 282 -15.88 5.33 8.75
C ALA A 282 -14.58 4.62 9.17
N TYR A 283 -14.30 4.55 10.47
CA TYR A 283 -13.08 3.93 11.00
C TYR A 283 -13.41 2.66 11.78
N PHE A 284 -12.57 1.62 11.62
CA PHE A 284 -12.78 0.31 12.23
C PHE A 284 -11.49 -0.27 12.81
N LYS A 285 -11.53 -0.72 14.07
CA LYS A 285 -10.42 -1.41 14.74
C LYS A 285 -10.54 -2.93 14.58
N VAL A 286 -9.50 -3.70 14.87
CA VAL A 286 -9.67 -5.18 15.00
C VAL A 286 -10.55 -5.45 16.21
N ALA A 287 -11.54 -6.33 16.09
CA ALA A 287 -12.47 -6.60 17.18
C ALA A 287 -11.73 -7.08 18.45
N GLY A 288 -12.03 -6.45 19.58
CA GLY A 288 -11.40 -6.76 20.87
C GLY A 288 -9.91 -6.36 21.02
N SER A 289 -9.35 -5.61 20.07
CA SER A 289 -8.00 -5.05 20.17
C SER A 289 -7.96 -3.70 20.92
N ILE A 290 -6.76 -3.27 21.30
CA ILE A 290 -6.50 -1.97 21.94
C ILE A 290 -5.36 -1.27 21.20
N ASP A 291 -5.68 -0.29 20.37
CA ASP A 291 -4.71 0.49 19.59
C ASP A 291 -4.15 1.66 20.43
N VAL A 292 -2.89 1.59 20.89
CA VAL A 292 -2.28 2.65 21.72
C VAL A 292 -2.07 3.95 20.92
N VAL A 293 -1.76 3.80 19.63
CA VAL A 293 -1.49 4.90 18.68
C VAL A 293 -2.76 5.72 18.37
N SER A 294 -3.94 5.20 18.70
CA SER A 294 -5.21 5.92 18.59
C SER A 294 -5.39 6.91 19.76
N HIS A 295 -4.56 7.96 19.80
CA HIS A 295 -4.34 8.79 20.99
C HIS A 295 -5.64 9.36 21.60
N ALA A 296 -6.56 9.85 20.76
CA ALA A 296 -7.83 10.41 21.21
C ALA A 296 -8.79 9.33 21.76
N ASP A 297 -8.79 8.12 21.21
CA ASP A 297 -9.53 6.98 21.77
C ASP A 297 -9.05 6.62 23.18
N ARG A 298 -7.73 6.48 23.32
CA ARG A 298 -7.09 6.19 24.60
C ARG A 298 -7.36 7.29 25.61
N LEU A 299 -7.32 8.56 25.19
CA LEU A 299 -7.68 9.70 26.04
C LEU A 299 -9.12 9.61 26.55
N ARG A 300 -10.10 9.29 25.70
CA ARG A 300 -11.51 9.15 26.07
C ARG A 300 -11.79 8.08 27.12
N GLN A 301 -10.92 7.07 27.25
CA GLN A 301 -11.03 6.02 28.29
C GLN A 301 -10.59 6.51 29.69
N SER A 302 -9.95 7.68 29.79
CA SER A 302 -9.37 8.19 31.03
C SER A 302 -10.44 8.75 31.97
N ALA A 303 -10.38 8.42 33.27
CA ALA A 303 -11.28 8.97 34.27
C ALA A 303 -11.25 10.52 34.30
N CYS A 304 -10.07 11.12 34.09
CA CYS A 304 -9.89 12.56 33.94
C CYS A 304 -10.69 13.14 32.76
N PHE A 305 -10.72 12.45 31.62
CA PHE A 305 -11.47 12.88 30.44
C PHE A 305 -12.97 12.82 30.72
N LEU A 306 -13.46 11.67 31.18
CA LEU A 306 -14.87 11.43 31.49
C LEU A 306 -15.39 12.41 32.55
N GLY A 307 -14.65 12.61 33.64
CA GLY A 307 -14.99 13.55 34.70
C GLY A 307 -14.95 15.02 34.29
N SER A 308 -14.20 15.38 33.24
CA SER A 308 -14.12 16.75 32.72
C SER A 308 -15.26 17.14 31.76
N GLN A 309 -16.07 16.19 31.27
CA GLN A 309 -17.05 16.47 30.20
C GLN A 309 -18.14 17.48 30.61
N SER A 310 -18.42 17.63 31.92
CA SER A 310 -19.35 18.61 32.47
C SER A 310 -18.69 19.93 32.92
N ALA A 311 -17.36 20.05 32.82
CA ALA A 311 -16.65 21.26 33.19
C ALA A 311 -16.81 22.38 32.14
N ALA A 312 -16.61 23.64 32.56
CA ALA A 312 -16.67 24.79 31.65
C ALA A 312 -15.57 24.76 30.56
N GLN A 313 -14.49 24.01 30.78
CA GLN A 313 -13.46 23.69 29.79
C GLN A 313 -13.15 22.19 29.88
N PRO A 314 -13.85 21.33 29.10
CA PRO A 314 -13.58 19.90 29.09
C PRO A 314 -12.17 19.59 28.57
N MET A 315 -11.58 18.48 29.05
CA MET A 315 -10.24 18.07 28.65
C MET A 315 -10.22 17.57 27.20
N GLU A 316 -9.18 17.93 26.46
CA GLU A 316 -8.96 17.55 25.06
C GLU A 316 -7.46 17.47 24.73
N CYS A 317 -7.11 17.15 23.49
CA CYS A 317 -5.72 17.08 23.03
C CYS A 317 -4.94 18.39 23.31
N ALA A 318 -5.59 19.54 23.11
CA ALA A 318 -5.00 20.86 23.31
C ALA A 318 -4.87 21.28 24.80
N THR A 319 -5.41 20.51 25.74
CA THR A 319 -5.16 20.73 27.18
C THR A 319 -3.71 20.40 27.55
N CYS A 320 -3.10 19.42 26.87
CA CYS A 320 -1.73 18.98 27.13
C CYS A 320 -0.73 19.33 26.01
N HIS A 321 -1.22 19.53 24.78
CA HIS A 321 -0.38 19.86 23.63
C HIS A 321 -0.70 21.26 23.09
N ASN A 322 0.30 21.93 22.52
CA ASN A 322 0.07 23.13 21.72
C ASN A 322 0.44 22.82 20.26
N PRO A 323 -0.47 22.99 19.28
CA PRO A 323 -0.16 22.67 17.89
C PRO A 323 0.85 23.64 17.26
N HIS A 324 1.01 24.84 17.80
CA HIS A 324 1.89 25.89 17.26
C HIS A 324 3.29 25.95 17.89
N ARG A 325 3.56 25.18 18.96
CA ARG A 325 4.88 25.15 19.61
C ARG A 325 5.07 23.88 20.43
N ARG A 326 6.32 23.44 20.60
CA ARG A 326 6.65 22.32 21.49
C ARG A 326 6.23 22.64 22.93
N ALA A 327 5.63 21.67 23.63
CA ALA A 327 5.41 21.76 25.07
C ALA A 327 6.75 21.63 25.82
N THR A 328 6.98 22.50 26.80
CA THR A 328 8.19 22.51 27.64
C THR A 328 8.01 21.83 28.99
N ASP A 329 6.77 21.70 29.45
CA ASP A 329 6.38 21.01 30.69
C ASP A 329 5.10 20.20 30.41
N THR A 330 5.24 18.88 30.39
CA THR A 330 4.14 17.93 30.14
C THR A 330 3.31 17.62 31.39
N ASN A 331 3.75 18.04 32.59
CA ASN A 331 3.06 17.77 33.85
C ASN A 331 2.22 18.96 34.34
N ALA A 332 2.42 20.17 33.79
CA ALA A 332 1.59 21.34 34.06
C ALA A 332 0.07 21.09 33.96
N PRO A 333 -0.47 20.38 32.94
CA PRO A 333 -1.90 20.10 32.84
C PRO A 333 -2.42 19.24 34.01
N CYS A 334 -1.63 18.26 34.47
CA CYS A 334 -1.97 17.44 35.63
C CYS A 334 -2.04 18.30 36.90
N ARG A 335 -1.04 19.17 37.10
CA ARG A 335 -0.96 20.07 38.27
C ARG A 335 -2.06 21.13 38.32
N ALA A 336 -2.67 21.48 37.19
CA ALA A 336 -3.81 22.40 37.14
C ALA A 336 -5.08 21.84 37.82
N CYS A 337 -5.27 20.52 37.80
CA CYS A 337 -6.39 19.84 38.47
C CYS A 337 -5.98 19.15 39.79
N HIS A 338 -4.70 18.83 39.94
CA HIS A 338 -4.12 18.15 41.10
C HIS A 338 -3.05 19.03 41.76
N THR A 339 -3.48 19.98 42.58
CA THR A 339 -2.56 20.78 43.41
C THR A 339 -1.86 19.89 44.46
N ALA A 340 -0.70 20.33 44.94
CA ALA A 340 0.07 19.61 45.96
C ALA A 340 -0.74 19.39 47.26
N ASP A 341 -1.60 20.34 47.64
CA ASP A 341 -2.45 20.24 48.81
C ASP A 341 -3.57 19.20 48.62
N GLN A 342 -4.26 19.23 47.47
CA GLN A 342 -5.28 18.21 47.13
C GLN A 342 -4.69 16.80 47.13
N LEU A 343 -3.51 16.61 46.51
CA LEU A 343 -2.81 15.33 46.51
C LEU A 343 -2.40 14.91 47.94
N SER A 344 -1.87 15.83 48.74
CA SER A 344 -1.47 15.54 50.12
C SER A 344 -2.64 15.11 51.01
N GLN A 345 -3.83 15.67 50.77
CA GLN A 345 -5.08 15.32 51.46
C GLN A 345 -5.68 14.00 50.96
N GLN A 346 -5.64 13.73 49.65
CA GLN A 346 -6.23 12.53 49.04
C GLN A 346 -5.39 11.26 49.23
N LEU A 347 -4.07 11.38 49.44
CA LEU A 347 -3.16 10.24 49.54
C LEU A 347 -3.03 9.77 51.00
N ALA A 348 -3.46 8.53 51.25
CA ALA A 348 -3.58 7.97 52.60
C ALA A 348 -2.23 7.72 53.31
N THR A 349 -1.15 7.47 52.58
CA THR A 349 0.14 7.05 53.17
C THR A 349 1.28 8.04 52.87
N ALA A 350 2.24 8.15 53.79
CA ALA A 350 3.39 9.02 53.61
C ALA A 350 4.27 8.66 52.38
N PRO A 351 4.52 7.37 52.04
CA PRO A 351 5.18 7.01 50.79
C PRO A 351 4.45 7.49 49.54
N ALA A 352 3.12 7.34 49.48
CA ALA A 352 2.34 7.79 48.33
C ALA A 352 2.42 9.33 48.16
N ARG A 353 2.38 10.10 49.27
CA ARG A 353 2.59 11.55 49.24
C ARG A 353 3.98 11.94 48.75
N ALA A 354 5.02 11.21 49.16
CA ALA A 354 6.40 11.44 48.70
C ALA A 354 6.53 11.20 47.18
N GLU A 355 5.90 10.17 46.65
CA GLU A 355 5.85 9.88 45.20
C GLU A 355 5.08 10.94 44.39
N HIS A 356 4.17 11.68 45.01
CA HIS A 356 3.33 12.72 44.39
C HIS A 356 3.72 14.16 44.83
N GLY A 357 4.97 14.35 45.27
CA GLY A 357 5.48 15.67 45.65
C GLY A 357 5.58 16.66 44.46
N PRO A 358 5.91 17.94 44.71
CA PRO A 358 5.90 18.99 43.68
C PRO A 358 6.80 18.74 42.44
N LYS A 359 7.83 17.88 42.59
CA LYS A 359 8.75 17.46 41.52
C LYS A 359 8.38 16.12 40.87
N ALA A 360 7.18 15.59 41.11
CA ALA A 360 6.74 14.32 40.56
C ALA A 360 6.51 14.40 39.03
N GLU A 361 7.04 13.41 38.33
CA GLU A 361 6.85 13.23 36.89
C GLU A 361 5.60 12.36 36.63
N CYS A 362 4.42 12.97 36.78
CA CYS A 362 3.11 12.33 36.65
C CYS A 362 3.00 11.50 35.35
N VAL A 363 3.43 12.06 34.21
CA VAL A 363 3.35 11.38 32.91
C VAL A 363 4.13 10.07 32.86
N ARG A 364 5.22 9.93 33.64
CA ARG A 364 6.05 8.71 33.65
C ARG A 364 5.29 7.50 34.19
N CYS A 365 4.42 7.70 35.18
CA CYS A 365 3.68 6.63 35.85
C CYS A 365 2.23 6.51 35.36
N HIS A 366 1.60 7.62 34.93
CA HIS A 366 0.20 7.68 34.52
C HIS A 366 -0.02 7.68 33.00
N MET A 367 1.02 7.97 32.21
CA MET A 367 1.02 7.93 30.75
C MET A 367 2.30 7.25 30.23
N PRO A 368 2.63 6.04 30.73
CA PRO A 368 3.92 5.41 30.44
C PRO A 368 4.11 5.20 28.94
N ARG A 369 5.36 5.20 28.47
CA ARG A 369 5.65 4.77 27.09
C ARG A 369 5.56 3.26 27.02
N ILE A 370 4.71 2.77 26.12
CA ILE A 370 4.51 1.34 25.88
C ILE A 370 4.79 1.01 24.42
N ALA A 371 5.35 -0.18 24.19
CA ALA A 371 5.60 -0.69 22.85
C ALA A 371 4.28 -1.07 22.17
N GLU A 372 4.09 -0.62 20.93
CA GLU A 372 2.93 -0.98 20.11
C GLU A 372 3.26 -2.23 19.26
N ARG A 373 2.27 -3.10 19.05
CA ARG A 373 2.40 -4.30 18.22
C ARG A 373 2.34 -4.00 16.72
N THR A 374 1.57 -2.99 16.31
CA THR A 374 1.36 -2.63 14.90
C THR A 374 2.43 -1.70 14.32
N VAL A 375 3.31 -1.13 15.16
CA VAL A 375 4.42 -0.27 14.73
C VAL A 375 5.74 -0.87 15.22
N PRO A 376 6.52 -1.54 14.33
CA PRO A 376 7.82 -2.10 14.67
C PRO A 376 8.72 -1.07 15.38
N HIS A 377 9.36 -1.50 16.47
CA HIS A 377 10.26 -0.68 17.30
C HIS A 377 9.66 0.64 17.82
N GLY A 378 8.33 0.81 17.74
CA GLY A 378 7.62 2.01 18.14
C GLY A 378 7.15 1.95 19.59
N ALA A 379 7.68 2.85 20.44
CA ALA A 379 7.16 3.08 21.78
C ALA A 379 6.40 4.41 21.85
N PHE A 380 5.13 4.39 22.25
CA PHE A 380 4.26 5.57 22.30
C PHE A 380 3.83 5.88 23.72
N THR A 381 3.71 7.18 24.05
CA THR A 381 3.11 7.62 25.32
C THR A 381 1.67 7.13 25.37
N GLU A 382 1.32 6.38 26.41
CA GLU A 382 -0.04 5.87 26.56
C GLU A 382 -0.99 7.02 26.94
N HIS A 383 -1.96 7.32 26.07
CA HIS A 383 -2.90 8.42 26.29
C HIS A 383 -4.10 8.03 27.20
N TRP A 384 -4.22 6.76 27.61
CA TRP A 384 -5.20 6.32 28.62
C TRP A 384 -4.62 6.51 30.02
N ILE A 385 -4.89 7.68 30.60
CA ILE A 385 -4.27 8.19 31.82
C ILE A 385 -4.64 7.33 33.04
N ARG A 386 -3.74 6.42 33.44
CA ARG A 386 -3.85 5.52 34.60
C ARG A 386 -2.48 4.91 34.95
N VAL A 387 -2.35 4.31 36.13
CA VAL A 387 -1.21 3.44 36.47
C VAL A 387 -1.53 2.00 36.03
N PRO A 388 -0.78 1.36 35.09
CA PRO A 388 -1.18 0.08 34.50
C PRO A 388 -1.23 -1.13 35.45
N SER A 389 -0.60 -1.04 36.63
CA SER A 389 -0.58 -2.14 37.63
C SER A 389 -1.86 -2.28 38.46
N ARG A 390 -2.80 -1.34 38.35
CA ARG A 390 -4.15 -1.50 38.92
C ARG A 390 -5.02 -2.28 37.93
N PRO A 391 -5.76 -3.33 38.37
CA PRO A 391 -6.65 -4.06 37.49
C PRO A 391 -7.66 -3.08 36.87
N ALA A 392 -7.71 -3.05 35.54
CA ALA A 392 -8.68 -2.25 34.84
C ALA A 392 -10.09 -2.76 35.15
N ALA A 393 -11.05 -1.85 35.25
CA ALA A 393 -12.43 -2.24 35.00
C ALA A 393 -12.48 -2.90 33.61
N PRO A 394 -13.32 -3.94 33.40
CA PRO A 394 -13.52 -4.48 32.06
C PRO A 394 -13.90 -3.34 31.10
N PRO A 395 -13.56 -3.44 29.79
CA PRO A 395 -13.94 -2.42 28.83
C PRO A 395 -15.44 -2.14 28.96
N VAL A 396 -15.80 -0.85 29.02
CA VAL A 396 -17.15 -0.35 29.37
C VAL A 396 -18.25 -0.83 28.40
N ARG A 397 -17.87 -1.56 27.34
CA ARG A 397 -18.72 -2.00 26.25
C ARG A 397 -18.39 -3.43 25.87
N ALA A 398 -19.43 -4.24 25.65
CA ALA A 398 -19.29 -5.56 25.05
C ALA A 398 -18.78 -5.41 23.61
N VAL A 399 -17.77 -6.20 23.27
CA VAL A 399 -17.26 -6.39 21.91
C VAL A 399 -18.08 -7.49 21.25
N ASP A 400 -18.52 -7.27 20.01
CA ASP A 400 -19.07 -8.35 19.19
C ASP A 400 -17.90 -9.26 18.78
N ARG A 401 -17.88 -10.48 19.32
CA ARG A 401 -16.79 -11.45 19.08
C ARG A 401 -16.91 -12.17 17.74
N ASP A 402 -18.05 -12.04 17.06
CA ASP A 402 -18.29 -12.67 15.77
C ASP A 402 -17.97 -11.73 14.60
N ALA A 403 -17.76 -10.43 14.88
CA ALA A 403 -17.34 -9.42 13.90
C ALA A 403 -15.81 -9.39 13.73
N LEU A 404 -15.32 -9.23 12.49
CA LEU A 404 -13.88 -9.07 12.22
C LEU A 404 -13.33 -7.72 12.70
N VAL A 405 -14.15 -6.67 12.64
CA VAL A 405 -13.76 -5.30 12.95
C VAL A 405 -14.84 -4.55 13.75
N ASP A 406 -14.41 -3.63 14.63
CA ASP A 406 -15.28 -2.83 15.48
C ASP A 406 -15.35 -1.37 14.99
N ALA A 407 -16.55 -0.87 14.69
CA ALA A 407 -16.78 0.51 14.28
C ALA A 407 -16.47 1.54 15.40
N TYR A 408 -15.68 2.55 15.04
CA TYR A 408 -15.18 3.58 15.95
C TYR A 408 -16.26 4.58 16.36
N PHE A 409 -16.79 5.32 15.38
CA PHE A 409 -17.78 6.36 15.58
C PHE A 409 -19.15 5.77 15.91
N GLY A 410 -19.98 6.52 16.65
CA GLY A 410 -21.36 6.10 16.96
C GLY A 410 -22.21 5.93 15.71
N ARG A 411 -22.02 6.80 14.70
CA ARG A 411 -22.70 6.72 13.41
C ARG A 411 -22.52 5.37 12.71
N ASP A 412 -21.32 4.80 12.78
CA ASP A 412 -20.98 3.54 12.11
C ASP A 412 -21.41 2.28 12.88
N ARG A 413 -21.88 2.47 14.12
CA ARG A 413 -22.40 1.41 14.98
C ARG A 413 -23.92 1.38 14.99
N ASP A 414 -24.49 2.55 15.21
CA ASP A 414 -25.88 2.72 15.64
C ASP A 414 -26.72 3.52 14.61
N GLY A 415 -26.08 4.05 13.56
CA GLY A 415 -26.71 4.84 12.50
C GLY A 415 -27.37 4.01 11.38
N THR A 416 -28.15 4.69 10.54
CA THR A 416 -28.90 4.08 9.42
C THR A 416 -28.02 3.36 8.40
N GLU A 417 -26.77 3.81 8.23
CA GLU A 417 -25.79 3.23 7.30
C GLU A 417 -24.82 2.25 7.97
N ALA A 418 -24.96 1.98 9.28
CA ALA A 418 -23.99 1.21 10.07
C ALA A 418 -23.67 -0.15 9.44
N LYS A 419 -24.69 -0.93 9.06
CA LYS A 419 -24.51 -2.26 8.43
C LYS A 419 -23.76 -2.20 7.11
N LEU A 420 -24.01 -1.16 6.30
CA LEU A 420 -23.34 -0.96 5.02
C LEU A 420 -21.84 -0.72 5.24
N TYR A 421 -21.49 0.28 6.05
CA TYR A 421 -20.08 0.62 6.30
C TYR A 421 -19.35 -0.46 7.10
N GLN A 422 -20.03 -1.15 8.03
CA GLN A 422 -19.49 -2.31 8.74
C GLN A 422 -19.08 -3.43 7.76
N ALA A 423 -19.94 -3.77 6.80
CA ALA A 423 -19.60 -4.76 5.76
C ALA A 423 -18.48 -4.25 4.82
N MET A 424 -18.49 -2.96 4.44
CA MET A 424 -17.37 -2.38 3.69
C MET A 424 -16.04 -2.47 4.46
N GLY A 425 -16.06 -2.19 5.77
CA GLY A 425 -14.90 -2.33 6.66
C GLY A 425 -14.40 -3.77 6.76
N GLY A 426 -15.32 -4.73 6.86
CA GLY A 426 -15.03 -6.17 6.83
C GLY A 426 -14.37 -6.61 5.52
N VAL A 427 -14.89 -6.19 4.36
CA VAL A 427 -14.29 -6.50 3.05
C VAL A 427 -12.86 -5.96 2.95
N VAL A 428 -12.64 -4.68 3.30
CA VAL A 428 -11.29 -4.08 3.26
C VAL A 428 -10.34 -4.79 4.22
N TYR A 429 -10.79 -5.15 5.43
CA TYR A 429 -9.99 -5.91 6.39
C TYR A 429 -9.60 -7.29 5.85
N ALA A 430 -10.56 -8.05 5.33
CA ALA A 430 -10.33 -9.39 4.80
C ALA A 430 -9.41 -9.40 3.57
N THR A 431 -9.50 -8.37 2.71
CA THR A 431 -8.55 -8.17 1.62
C THR A 431 -7.14 -7.88 2.13
N LEU A 432 -6.98 -6.98 3.11
CA LEU A 432 -5.66 -6.65 3.68
C LEU A 432 -5.04 -7.84 4.45
N ALA A 433 -5.86 -8.64 5.12
CA ALA A 433 -5.46 -9.90 5.75
C ALA A 433 -5.19 -11.04 4.75
N ALA A 434 -5.48 -10.83 3.46
CA ALA A 434 -5.38 -11.81 2.39
C ALA A 434 -6.13 -13.13 2.66
N ASP A 435 -7.29 -13.07 3.34
CA ASP A 435 -8.16 -14.23 3.62
C ASP A 435 -9.32 -14.29 2.61
N PRO A 436 -9.29 -15.21 1.63
CA PRO A 436 -10.35 -15.32 0.62
C PRO A 436 -11.69 -15.82 1.17
N ARG A 437 -11.68 -16.53 2.31
CA ARG A 437 -12.90 -17.05 2.93
C ARG A 437 -13.64 -15.92 3.65
N ALA A 438 -12.93 -15.18 4.51
CA ALA A 438 -13.46 -13.98 5.15
C ALA A 438 -13.93 -12.98 4.09
N LEU A 439 -13.14 -12.77 3.03
CA LEU A 439 -13.49 -11.85 1.95
C LEU A 439 -14.80 -12.22 1.24
N GLY A 440 -15.01 -13.52 0.96
CA GLY A 440 -16.26 -14.00 0.39
C GLY A 440 -17.47 -13.87 1.32
N GLN A 441 -17.28 -13.99 2.63
CA GLN A 441 -18.32 -13.80 3.64
C GLN A 441 -18.70 -12.31 3.77
N GLU A 442 -17.72 -11.42 3.86
CA GLU A 442 -17.95 -9.98 3.96
C GLU A 442 -18.52 -9.40 2.66
N ALA A 443 -18.11 -9.90 1.49
CA ALA A 443 -18.73 -9.55 0.22
C ALA A 443 -20.23 -9.95 0.17
N ALA A 444 -20.60 -11.11 0.72
CA ALA A 444 -22.01 -11.50 0.87
C ALA A 444 -22.76 -10.60 1.88
N SER A 445 -22.10 -10.20 2.97
CA SER A 445 -22.64 -9.23 3.94
C SER A 445 -22.90 -7.85 3.29
N LEU A 446 -21.99 -7.42 2.41
CA LEU A 446 -22.09 -6.17 1.65
C LEU A 446 -23.17 -6.23 0.56
N GLU A 447 -23.25 -7.32 -0.22
CA GLU A 447 -24.34 -7.54 -1.20
C GLU A 447 -25.71 -7.53 -0.50
N LYS A 448 -25.83 -8.19 0.67
CA LYS A 448 -27.04 -8.19 1.49
C LYS A 448 -27.38 -6.80 2.07
N SER A 449 -26.37 -6.02 2.48
CA SER A 449 -26.57 -4.69 3.06
C SER A 449 -26.93 -3.64 2.01
N LEU A 450 -26.46 -3.80 0.77
CA LEU A 450 -26.89 -3.00 -0.37
C LEU A 450 -28.31 -3.37 -0.83
N GLY A 451 -28.61 -4.68 -0.94
CA GLY A 451 -29.90 -5.16 -1.40
C GLY A 451 -30.25 -4.60 -2.79
N ASN A 452 -31.23 -3.70 -2.85
CA ASN A 452 -31.64 -3.01 -4.08
C ASN A 452 -31.08 -1.58 -4.22
N ASP A 453 -30.29 -1.08 -3.26
CA ASP A 453 -29.66 0.24 -3.36
C ASP A 453 -28.66 0.27 -4.52
N ARG A 454 -28.97 1.07 -5.55
CA ARG A 454 -28.12 1.33 -6.71
C ARG A 454 -27.59 2.76 -6.74
N THR A 455 -27.39 3.38 -5.58
CA THR A 455 -26.90 4.76 -5.43
C THR A 455 -25.48 4.85 -4.85
N ARG A 456 -24.88 3.71 -4.48
CA ARG A 456 -23.59 3.62 -3.76
C ARG A 456 -22.45 3.16 -4.67
N ARG A 457 -21.83 4.06 -5.41
CA ARG A 457 -20.80 3.73 -6.42
C ARG A 457 -19.55 3.10 -5.80
N ASP A 458 -19.26 3.46 -4.55
CA ASP A 458 -18.04 3.04 -3.85
C ASP A 458 -18.28 1.68 -3.20
N ALA A 459 -19.44 1.47 -2.56
CA ALA A 459 -19.84 0.16 -2.08
C ALA A 459 -20.00 -0.89 -3.21
N HIS A 460 -20.57 -0.50 -4.37
CA HIS A 460 -20.66 -1.39 -5.54
C HIS A 460 -19.30 -1.69 -6.18
N PHE A 461 -18.37 -0.74 -6.19
CA PHE A 461 -17.00 -0.99 -6.67
C PHE A 461 -16.23 -1.93 -5.72
N LEU A 462 -16.35 -1.73 -4.40
CA LEU A 462 -15.76 -2.61 -3.38
C LEU A 462 -16.31 -4.04 -3.46
N LEU A 463 -17.64 -4.18 -3.56
CA LEU A 463 -18.29 -5.48 -3.75
C LEU A 463 -17.83 -6.17 -5.03
N GLY A 464 -17.72 -5.39 -6.12
CA GLY A 464 -17.21 -5.85 -7.40
C GLY A 464 -15.79 -6.40 -7.34
N ALA A 465 -14.87 -5.64 -6.76
CA ALA A 465 -13.48 -6.04 -6.60
C ALA A 465 -13.33 -7.26 -5.68
N ALA A 466 -14.09 -7.32 -4.59
CA ALA A 466 -14.11 -8.45 -3.67
C ALA A 466 -14.61 -9.74 -4.36
N TRP A 467 -15.71 -9.67 -5.12
CA TRP A 467 -16.20 -10.82 -5.88
C TRP A 467 -15.22 -11.30 -6.94
N GLU A 468 -14.52 -10.39 -7.62
CA GLU A 468 -13.49 -10.75 -8.60
C GLU A 468 -12.27 -11.43 -7.92
N GLN A 469 -11.86 -10.94 -6.74
CA GLN A 469 -10.75 -11.54 -5.98
C GLN A 469 -11.05 -12.98 -5.52
N VAL A 470 -12.31 -13.32 -5.20
CA VAL A 470 -12.74 -14.68 -4.86
C VAL A 470 -13.23 -15.49 -6.09
N GLY A 471 -13.04 -14.98 -7.30
CA GLY A 471 -13.33 -15.69 -8.56
C GLY A 471 -14.80 -15.70 -9.02
N ARG A 472 -15.69 -14.96 -8.34
CA ARG A 472 -17.11 -14.80 -8.71
C ARG A 472 -17.30 -13.72 -9.78
N SER A 473 -16.62 -13.85 -10.93
CA SER A 473 -16.55 -12.82 -11.97
C SER A 473 -17.91 -12.38 -12.55
N LYS A 474 -18.92 -13.27 -12.56
CA LYS A 474 -20.30 -12.89 -12.95
C LYS A 474 -20.94 -11.92 -11.96
N ASP A 475 -20.70 -12.10 -10.67
CA ASP A 475 -21.24 -11.26 -9.59
C ASP A 475 -20.44 -9.96 -9.48
N ALA A 476 -19.13 -10.05 -9.66
CA ALA A 476 -18.26 -8.89 -9.83
C ALA A 476 -18.76 -7.98 -10.96
N ARG A 477 -19.01 -8.55 -12.15
CA ARG A 477 -19.56 -7.82 -13.30
C ARG A 477 -20.87 -7.10 -12.96
N ARG A 478 -21.81 -7.76 -12.26
CA ARG A 478 -23.10 -7.13 -11.86
C ARG A 478 -22.89 -5.90 -10.98
N ALA A 479 -22.03 -5.98 -9.96
CA ALA A 479 -21.76 -4.86 -9.06
C ALA A 479 -20.98 -3.73 -9.76
N LEU A 480 -19.95 -4.09 -10.54
CA LEU A 480 -19.12 -3.13 -11.28
C LEU A 480 -19.90 -2.37 -12.37
N GLN A 481 -20.92 -3.00 -12.97
CA GLN A 481 -21.85 -2.30 -13.87
C GLN A 481 -22.59 -1.17 -13.16
N VAL A 482 -23.06 -1.37 -11.92
CA VAL A 482 -23.72 -0.32 -11.13
C VAL A 482 -22.72 0.78 -10.75
N ALA A 483 -21.52 0.40 -10.30
CA ALA A 483 -20.46 1.36 -9.97
C ALA A 483 -20.09 2.28 -11.15
N VAL A 484 -19.94 1.71 -12.36
CA VAL A 484 -19.63 2.46 -13.58
C VAL A 484 -20.85 3.26 -14.10
N GLN A 485 -22.08 2.78 -13.90
CA GLN A 485 -23.29 3.55 -14.24
C GLN A 485 -23.43 4.82 -13.39
N LEU A 486 -23.04 4.75 -12.11
CA LEU A 486 -23.05 5.88 -11.19
C LEU A 486 -21.88 6.83 -11.39
N ASP A 487 -20.69 6.29 -11.62
CA ASP A 487 -19.49 7.06 -11.91
C ASP A 487 -18.61 6.33 -12.92
N SER A 488 -18.70 6.79 -14.17
CA SER A 488 -17.92 6.31 -15.29
C SER A 488 -16.67 7.15 -15.56
N THR A 489 -16.24 7.99 -14.60
CA THR A 489 -15.01 8.82 -14.69
C THR A 489 -13.81 8.21 -13.95
N ARG A 490 -13.94 6.98 -13.45
CA ARG A 490 -12.90 6.22 -12.74
C ARG A 490 -12.33 5.09 -13.62
N PRO A 491 -11.12 5.23 -14.18
CA PRO A 491 -10.45 4.20 -14.97
C PRO A 491 -10.28 2.86 -14.25
N GLU A 492 -10.15 2.85 -12.93
CA GLU A 492 -10.03 1.64 -12.11
C GLU A 492 -11.34 0.84 -12.11
N ALA A 493 -12.48 1.53 -12.04
CA ALA A 493 -13.81 0.92 -12.11
C ALA A 493 -14.13 0.43 -13.53
N LEU A 494 -13.78 1.23 -14.55
CA LEU A 494 -13.89 0.84 -15.97
C LEU A 494 -13.03 -0.41 -16.27
N ARG A 495 -11.77 -0.41 -15.83
CA ARG A 495 -10.84 -1.56 -15.92
C ARG A 495 -11.41 -2.77 -15.21
N ALA A 496 -11.85 -2.63 -13.97
CA ALA A 496 -12.35 -3.75 -13.17
C ALA A 496 -13.57 -4.38 -13.86
N LEU A 497 -14.48 -3.54 -14.38
CA LEU A 497 -15.61 -4.02 -15.18
C LEU A 497 -15.16 -4.74 -16.45
N ALA A 498 -14.13 -4.24 -17.15
CA ALA A 498 -13.58 -4.89 -18.34
C ALA A 498 -13.02 -6.29 -18.01
N GLN A 499 -12.26 -6.42 -16.92
CA GLN A 499 -11.71 -7.70 -16.44
C GLN A 499 -12.81 -8.68 -16.03
N ALA A 500 -13.76 -8.27 -15.20
CA ALA A 500 -14.88 -9.11 -14.78
C ALA A 500 -15.77 -9.52 -15.97
N THR A 501 -15.93 -8.64 -16.97
CA THR A 501 -16.64 -8.92 -18.22
C THR A 501 -15.90 -9.96 -19.06
N ALA A 502 -14.58 -9.84 -19.24
CA ALA A 502 -13.78 -10.84 -19.93
C ALA A 502 -13.86 -12.22 -19.27
N ARG A 503 -13.66 -12.30 -17.94
CA ARG A 503 -13.69 -13.58 -17.21
C ARG A 503 -15.07 -14.21 -17.06
N SER A 504 -16.14 -13.42 -17.19
CA SER A 504 -17.52 -13.93 -17.23
C SER A 504 -18.01 -14.33 -18.63
N GLY A 505 -17.15 -14.26 -19.66
CA GLY A 505 -17.47 -14.65 -21.03
C GLY A 505 -18.17 -13.57 -21.86
N GLY A 506 -17.95 -12.30 -21.54
CA GLY A 506 -18.42 -11.18 -22.36
C GLY A 506 -17.72 -11.09 -23.72
N THR A 507 -18.36 -10.42 -24.66
CA THR A 507 -17.87 -10.25 -26.03
C THR A 507 -16.80 -9.15 -26.12
N PRO A 508 -15.92 -9.17 -27.13
CA PRO A 508 -14.95 -8.09 -27.36
C PRO A 508 -15.60 -6.69 -27.47
N ALA A 509 -16.80 -6.61 -28.05
CA ALA A 509 -17.56 -5.36 -28.19
C ALA A 509 -18.01 -4.77 -26.84
N GLU A 510 -18.16 -5.57 -25.79
CA GLU A 510 -18.45 -5.09 -24.44
C GLU A 510 -17.19 -4.70 -23.66
N ILE A 511 -16.04 -5.31 -23.97
CA ILE A 511 -14.81 -5.20 -23.19
C ILE A 511 -13.91 -4.06 -23.69
N GLU A 512 -13.70 -3.96 -25.00
CA GLU A 512 -12.75 -2.99 -25.58
C GLU A 512 -13.11 -1.52 -25.29
N PRO A 513 -14.39 -1.09 -25.35
CA PRO A 513 -14.74 0.29 -25.03
C PRO A 513 -14.43 0.69 -23.58
N LEU A 514 -14.45 -0.27 -22.65
CA LEU A 514 -14.16 -0.02 -21.23
C LEU A 514 -12.67 0.25 -21.02
N PHE A 515 -11.79 -0.58 -21.60
CA PHE A 515 -10.35 -0.35 -21.56
C PHE A 515 -9.95 0.93 -22.29
N ARG A 516 -10.49 1.18 -23.50
CA ARG A 516 -10.21 2.41 -24.25
C ARG A 516 -10.63 3.64 -23.46
N ARG A 517 -11.86 3.67 -22.93
CA ARG A 517 -12.35 4.81 -22.13
C ARG A 517 -11.51 5.04 -20.86
N ALA A 518 -11.03 3.98 -20.22
CA ALA A 518 -10.09 4.09 -19.08
C ALA A 518 -8.76 4.74 -19.50
N LEU A 519 -8.23 4.38 -20.67
CA LEU A 519 -6.98 4.93 -21.23
C LEU A 519 -7.14 6.31 -21.88
N ASP A 520 -8.32 6.64 -22.39
CA ASP A 520 -8.66 7.98 -22.90
C ASP A 520 -8.70 9.01 -21.76
N MET A 521 -9.23 8.59 -20.60
CA MET A 521 -9.20 9.37 -19.36
C MET A 521 -7.79 9.46 -18.76
N GLN A 522 -7.03 8.37 -18.82
CA GLN A 522 -5.70 8.30 -18.22
C GLN A 522 -4.71 7.51 -19.10
N PRO A 523 -4.06 8.18 -20.08
CA PRO A 523 -3.07 7.53 -20.94
C PRO A 523 -1.78 7.14 -20.21
N ALA A 524 -1.59 7.60 -18.97
CA ALA A 524 -0.41 7.41 -18.12
C ALA A 524 -0.56 6.28 -17.06
N LEU A 525 -1.55 5.39 -17.22
CA LEU A 525 -1.69 4.20 -16.37
C LEU A 525 -1.04 2.98 -17.02
N ALA A 526 0.27 2.85 -16.84
CA ALA A 526 1.09 1.73 -17.33
C ALA A 526 0.48 0.35 -17.03
N TRP A 527 -0.07 0.16 -15.83
CA TRP A 527 -0.67 -1.10 -15.43
C TRP A 527 -2.03 -1.37 -16.11
N ILE A 528 -2.85 -0.34 -16.43
CA ILE A 528 -4.06 -0.53 -17.27
C ILE A 528 -3.64 -0.88 -18.69
N ARG A 529 -2.59 -0.24 -19.25
CA ARG A 529 -2.08 -0.57 -20.58
C ARG A 529 -1.62 -2.02 -20.66
N ALA A 530 -0.89 -2.51 -19.65
CA ALA A 530 -0.48 -3.90 -19.56
C ALA A 530 -1.69 -4.87 -19.47
N GLU A 531 -2.72 -4.54 -18.69
CA GLU A 531 -3.93 -5.37 -18.58
C GLU A 531 -4.83 -5.30 -19.84
N TYR A 532 -4.82 -4.19 -20.58
CA TYR A 532 -5.46 -4.09 -21.90
C TYR A 532 -4.68 -4.91 -22.94
N ALA A 533 -3.35 -4.91 -22.87
CA ALA A 533 -2.49 -5.74 -23.72
C ALA A 533 -2.65 -7.24 -23.42
N ASP A 534 -2.81 -7.65 -22.16
CA ASP A 534 -3.18 -9.01 -21.76
C ASP A 534 -4.48 -9.44 -22.45
N TRP A 535 -5.50 -8.57 -22.41
CA TRP A 535 -6.78 -8.83 -23.06
C TRP A 535 -6.65 -8.88 -24.60
N LEU A 536 -5.95 -7.94 -25.23
CA LEU A 536 -5.69 -7.91 -26.67
C LEU A 536 -4.99 -9.20 -27.15
N GLN A 537 -3.99 -9.67 -26.40
CA GLN A 537 -3.32 -10.93 -26.67
C GLN A 537 -4.31 -12.11 -26.58
N SER A 538 -5.17 -12.14 -25.56
CA SER A 538 -6.16 -13.22 -25.36
C SER A 538 -7.20 -13.32 -26.49
N VAL A 539 -7.47 -12.23 -27.21
CA VAL A 539 -8.36 -12.20 -28.39
C VAL A 539 -7.60 -12.25 -29.73
N GLY A 540 -6.31 -12.63 -29.70
CA GLY A 540 -5.49 -12.85 -30.90
C GLY A 540 -4.89 -11.59 -31.53
N ARG A 541 -5.06 -10.41 -30.93
CA ARG A 541 -4.54 -9.12 -31.44
C ARG A 541 -3.14 -8.84 -30.90
N ALA A 542 -2.20 -9.73 -31.22
CA ALA A 542 -0.84 -9.71 -30.67
C ALA A 542 -0.04 -8.42 -31.02
N ASP A 543 -0.16 -7.88 -32.23
CA ASP A 543 0.52 -6.63 -32.62
C ASP A 543 0.04 -5.41 -31.82
N ASP A 544 -1.27 -5.32 -31.56
CA ASP A 544 -1.83 -4.28 -30.70
C ASP A 544 -1.38 -4.45 -29.24
N ALA A 545 -1.33 -5.69 -28.75
CA ALA A 545 -0.79 -5.97 -27.43
C ALA A 545 0.67 -5.53 -27.31
N VAL A 546 1.52 -5.76 -28.31
CA VAL A 546 2.91 -5.25 -28.33
C VAL A 546 2.97 -3.72 -28.26
N ARG A 547 2.12 -3.00 -29.00
CA ARG A 547 2.03 -1.53 -28.91
C ARG A 547 1.72 -1.07 -27.48
N GLU A 548 0.69 -1.64 -26.86
CA GLU A 548 0.25 -1.23 -25.53
C GLU A 548 1.24 -1.65 -24.42
N TYR A 549 1.89 -2.81 -24.54
CA TYR A 549 3.00 -3.18 -23.66
C TYR A 549 4.21 -2.24 -23.79
N ARG A 550 4.60 -1.87 -25.01
CA ARG A 550 5.69 -0.90 -25.24
C ARG A 550 5.36 0.46 -24.62
N ALA A 551 4.10 0.91 -24.71
CA ALA A 551 3.63 2.12 -24.03
C ALA A 551 3.61 1.96 -22.50
N ALA A 552 3.23 0.80 -21.97
CA ALA A 552 3.25 0.51 -20.53
C ALA A 552 4.66 0.61 -19.94
N VAL A 553 5.66 -0.02 -20.57
CA VAL A 553 7.05 0.00 -20.09
C VAL A 553 7.76 1.33 -20.37
N ALA A 554 7.27 2.15 -21.31
CA ALA A 554 7.75 3.52 -21.47
C ALA A 554 7.26 4.44 -20.33
N GLU A 555 6.00 4.29 -19.90
CA GLU A 555 5.41 5.08 -18.80
C GLU A 555 5.91 4.61 -17.41
N GLN A 556 6.09 3.30 -17.23
CA GLN A 556 6.67 2.72 -16.01
C GLN A 556 7.72 1.66 -16.36
N PRO A 557 8.99 2.06 -16.57
CA PRO A 557 10.08 1.13 -16.89
C PRO A 557 10.31 0.04 -15.84
N THR A 558 9.92 0.27 -14.57
CA THR A 558 10.07 -0.73 -13.50
C THR A 558 9.01 -1.83 -13.50
N LEU A 559 7.99 -1.75 -14.36
CA LEU A 559 6.87 -2.71 -14.37
C LEU A 559 7.27 -4.06 -14.98
N ALA A 560 8.01 -4.86 -14.20
CA ALA A 560 8.59 -6.14 -14.63
C ALA A 560 7.59 -7.12 -15.27
N THR A 561 6.33 -7.12 -14.82
CA THR A 561 5.26 -7.93 -15.42
C THR A 561 4.93 -7.52 -16.85
N ALA A 562 4.98 -6.22 -17.18
CA ALA A 562 4.73 -5.74 -18.54
C ALA A 562 5.88 -6.12 -19.48
N TRP A 563 7.13 -6.10 -19.00
CA TRP A 563 8.28 -6.63 -19.73
C TRP A 563 8.17 -8.14 -20.00
N PHE A 564 7.77 -8.93 -18.99
CA PHE A 564 7.58 -10.38 -19.15
C PHE A 564 6.47 -10.71 -20.17
N ASN A 565 5.33 -10.01 -20.10
CA ASN A 565 4.22 -10.24 -21.02
C ASN A 565 4.53 -9.71 -22.44
N LEU A 566 5.31 -8.63 -22.56
CA LEU A 566 5.86 -8.15 -23.84
C LEU A 566 6.74 -9.24 -24.48
N GLY A 567 7.67 -9.83 -23.73
CA GLY A 567 8.53 -10.91 -24.22
C GLY A 567 7.73 -12.13 -24.68
N THR A 568 6.70 -12.49 -23.94
CA THR A 568 5.76 -13.57 -24.31
C THR A 568 5.02 -13.26 -25.62
N THR A 569 4.52 -12.03 -25.77
CA THR A 569 3.81 -11.61 -26.99
C THR A 569 4.72 -11.57 -28.21
N LEU A 570 5.93 -11.03 -28.06
CA LEU A 570 6.93 -10.98 -29.14
C LEU A 570 7.40 -12.38 -29.55
N THR A 571 7.42 -13.34 -28.62
CA THR A 571 7.67 -14.76 -28.93
C THR A 571 6.60 -15.34 -29.85
N HIS A 572 5.31 -15.03 -29.61
CA HIS A 572 4.20 -15.46 -30.48
C HIS A 572 4.27 -14.83 -31.88
N LEU A 573 4.77 -13.59 -31.98
CA LEU A 573 5.01 -12.88 -33.24
C LEU A 573 6.36 -13.23 -33.92
N ALA A 574 7.13 -14.16 -33.34
CA ALA A 574 8.48 -14.55 -33.76
C ALA A 574 9.54 -13.42 -33.78
N ASP A 575 9.30 -12.26 -33.15
CA ASP A 575 10.33 -11.25 -32.86
C ASP A 575 11.21 -11.72 -31.69
N ARG A 576 12.19 -12.57 -32.00
CA ARG A 576 13.08 -13.20 -31.02
C ARG A 576 14.03 -12.20 -30.36
N ALA A 577 14.46 -11.18 -31.10
CA ALA A 577 15.37 -10.15 -30.59
C ALA A 577 14.65 -9.26 -29.56
N GLY A 578 13.46 -8.76 -29.90
CA GLY A 578 12.62 -8.02 -28.98
C GLY A 578 12.17 -8.87 -27.79
N ALA A 579 11.82 -10.14 -28.00
CA ALA A 579 11.45 -11.04 -26.92
C ALA A 579 12.59 -11.25 -25.91
N SER A 580 13.82 -11.52 -26.39
CA SER A 580 15.00 -11.69 -25.54
C SER A 580 15.30 -10.43 -24.72
N ALA A 581 15.25 -9.25 -25.33
CA ALA A 581 15.48 -7.98 -24.62
C ALA A 581 14.42 -7.73 -23.53
N ALA A 582 13.13 -7.96 -23.84
CA ALA A 582 12.04 -7.79 -22.88
C ALA A 582 12.13 -8.78 -21.72
N PHE A 583 12.50 -10.04 -21.97
CA PHE A 583 12.74 -11.02 -20.90
C PHE A 583 13.97 -10.70 -20.05
N GLN A 584 15.05 -10.20 -20.64
CA GLN A 584 16.24 -9.77 -19.89
C GLN A 584 15.89 -8.65 -18.89
N GLU A 585 15.15 -7.64 -19.33
CA GLU A 585 14.74 -6.53 -18.45
C GLU A 585 13.72 -7.00 -17.40
N ALA A 586 12.80 -7.92 -17.75
CA ALA A 586 11.90 -8.52 -16.75
C ALA A 586 12.66 -9.21 -15.60
N VAL A 587 13.73 -9.95 -15.89
CA VAL A 587 14.53 -10.64 -14.85
C VAL A 587 15.46 -9.70 -14.11
N HIS A 588 16.04 -8.70 -14.78
CA HIS A 588 16.80 -7.62 -14.14
C HIS A 588 15.93 -6.86 -13.12
N LEU A 589 14.67 -6.62 -13.46
CA LEU A 589 13.71 -5.97 -12.58
C LEU A 589 13.12 -6.93 -11.52
N ASP A 590 12.89 -8.21 -11.80
CA ASP A 590 12.51 -9.22 -10.81
C ASP A 590 13.14 -10.60 -11.07
N PRO A 591 14.17 -10.99 -10.30
CA PRO A 591 14.78 -12.31 -10.32
C PRO A 591 13.84 -13.51 -10.21
N SER A 592 12.62 -13.36 -9.67
CA SER A 592 11.65 -14.47 -9.65
C SER A 592 11.18 -14.88 -11.05
N PHE A 593 11.22 -13.98 -12.04
CA PHE A 593 11.00 -14.36 -13.45
C PHE A 593 12.11 -15.25 -14.00
N ALA A 594 13.29 -15.33 -13.36
CA ALA A 594 14.34 -16.27 -13.76
C ALA A 594 13.91 -17.73 -13.60
N GLU A 595 13.00 -18.07 -12.66
CA GLU A 595 12.44 -19.43 -12.58
C GLU A 595 11.50 -19.74 -13.75
N ALA A 596 10.84 -18.73 -14.33
CA ALA A 596 10.04 -18.86 -15.54
C ALA A 596 10.89 -18.86 -16.84
N LEU A 597 12.11 -18.33 -16.78
CA LEU A 597 13.02 -18.12 -17.91
C LEU A 597 14.33 -18.93 -17.82
N ALA A 598 14.38 -19.93 -16.91
CA ALA A 598 15.61 -20.60 -16.48
C ALA A 598 16.41 -21.26 -17.62
N PRO A 599 15.78 -21.67 -18.74
CA PRO A 599 16.51 -21.90 -19.97
C PRO A 599 15.78 -21.24 -21.15
N LEU A 600 16.04 -19.94 -21.36
CA LEU A 600 15.90 -19.34 -22.69
C LEU A 600 17.09 -19.81 -23.54
N LEU A 601 16.81 -20.69 -24.50
CA LEU A 601 17.79 -21.38 -25.33
C LEU A 601 17.62 -20.97 -26.79
N GLU A 602 18.68 -20.40 -27.35
CA GLU A 602 18.81 -20.17 -28.78
C GLU A 602 19.32 -21.44 -29.46
N VAL A 603 18.53 -21.97 -30.39
CA VAL A 603 18.83 -23.20 -31.14
C VAL A 603 19.09 -22.83 -32.59
N SER A 604 20.33 -23.04 -33.04
CA SER A 604 20.71 -22.93 -34.44
C SER A 604 20.50 -24.26 -35.16
N VAL A 605 19.97 -24.21 -36.38
CA VAL A 605 19.57 -25.40 -37.15
C VAL A 605 19.97 -25.21 -38.61
N ILE A 606 20.69 -26.17 -39.17
CA ILE A 606 20.96 -26.24 -40.62
C ILE A 606 20.26 -27.49 -41.16
N GLY A 607 19.33 -27.30 -42.11
CA GLY A 607 18.46 -28.37 -42.59
C GLY A 607 17.66 -29.03 -41.46
N SER A 608 17.86 -30.33 -41.28
CA SER A 608 17.26 -31.18 -40.24
C SER A 608 18.06 -31.26 -38.93
N LYS A 609 19.24 -30.63 -38.86
CA LYS A 609 20.22 -30.85 -37.78
C LYS A 609 20.37 -29.62 -36.88
N VAL A 610 20.23 -29.82 -35.57
CA VAL A 610 20.67 -28.83 -34.55
C VAL A 610 22.19 -28.70 -34.61
N THR A 611 22.68 -27.47 -34.77
CA THR A 611 24.12 -27.17 -35.00
C THR A 611 24.78 -26.49 -33.81
N SER A 612 24.03 -25.68 -33.06
CA SER A 612 24.45 -25.17 -31.76
C SER A 612 23.25 -24.81 -30.89
N ILE A 613 23.28 -25.20 -29.63
CA ILE A 613 22.44 -24.63 -28.58
C ILE A 613 23.29 -23.61 -27.84
N ARG A 614 22.86 -22.36 -27.85
CA ARG A 614 23.38 -21.31 -27.00
C ARG A 614 22.34 -21.04 -25.92
N SER A 615 22.71 -21.19 -24.65
CA SER A 615 21.92 -20.51 -23.61
C SER A 615 22.04 -19.01 -23.86
N LEU A 616 20.90 -18.33 -24.01
CA LEU A 616 20.87 -16.85 -24.01
C LEU A 616 21.13 -16.28 -22.61
N GLY A 617 21.37 -17.17 -21.64
CA GLY A 617 21.51 -16.90 -20.23
C GLY A 617 20.15 -16.93 -19.53
N SER A 618 20.13 -17.50 -18.34
CA SER A 618 19.57 -16.72 -17.25
C SER A 618 20.52 -15.52 -17.06
N PRO A 619 20.04 -14.25 -17.02
CA PRO A 619 20.92 -13.11 -16.73
C PRO A 619 21.48 -13.17 -15.29
N LEU A 620 21.02 -14.12 -14.49
CA LEU A 620 21.54 -14.45 -13.16
C LEU A 620 22.38 -15.72 -13.27
N ALA A 621 23.69 -15.59 -13.05
CA ALA A 621 24.60 -16.73 -12.89
C ALA A 621 24.22 -17.51 -11.62
N SER A 622 23.49 -18.62 -11.80
CA SER A 622 23.02 -19.49 -10.71
C SER A 622 22.43 -18.74 -9.51
N LEU A 623 21.19 -18.26 -9.63
CA LEU A 623 20.40 -18.02 -8.41
C LEU A 623 20.44 -19.29 -7.54
N PRO A 624 20.62 -19.18 -6.22
CA PRO A 624 20.31 -20.28 -5.33
C PRO A 624 18.80 -20.53 -5.39
N LEU A 625 18.40 -21.51 -6.20
CA LEU A 625 17.03 -22.05 -6.25
C LEU A 625 16.55 -22.21 -4.81
N ARG A 626 15.46 -21.51 -4.50
CA ARG A 626 15.04 -21.31 -3.11
C ARG A 626 14.52 -22.65 -2.60
N ALA A 627 15.24 -23.22 -1.63
CA ALA A 627 15.10 -24.60 -1.18
C ALA A 627 15.47 -25.69 -2.22
N ARG A 628 16.70 -25.67 -2.75
CA ARG A 628 17.38 -26.96 -3.00
C ARG A 628 17.70 -27.65 -1.66
N ALA A 629 16.77 -28.49 -1.20
CA ALA A 629 17.19 -29.79 -0.72
C ALA A 629 18.08 -30.45 -1.80
N ALA A 630 19.03 -31.32 -1.42
CA ALA A 630 20.07 -31.87 -2.30
C ALA A 630 19.56 -32.84 -3.42
N ARG A 631 18.34 -32.64 -3.92
CA ARG A 631 17.57 -33.50 -4.83
C ARG A 631 16.74 -32.73 -5.89
N ALA A 632 16.84 -31.41 -6.00
CA ALA A 632 16.03 -30.66 -6.96
C ALA A 632 16.60 -30.72 -8.39
N LEU A 633 15.74 -30.93 -9.39
CA LEU A 633 16.11 -31.05 -10.80
C LEU A 633 16.93 -29.85 -11.28
N ALA A 634 17.99 -30.10 -12.05
CA ALA A 634 18.75 -29.10 -12.78
C ALA A 634 18.66 -29.36 -14.29
N VAL A 635 18.80 -28.30 -15.11
CA VAL A 635 18.86 -28.40 -16.56
C VAL A 635 20.10 -27.67 -17.05
N ARG A 636 20.94 -28.34 -17.85
CA ARG A 636 22.17 -27.78 -18.43
C ARG A 636 22.30 -28.16 -19.91
N VAL A 637 23.02 -27.34 -20.68
CA VAL A 637 23.38 -27.64 -22.08
C VAL A 637 24.60 -28.55 -22.09
N GLU A 638 24.60 -29.58 -22.95
CA GLU A 638 25.73 -30.51 -23.11
C GLU A 638 26.07 -30.73 -24.59
N GLY A 639 27.21 -30.18 -25.02
CA GLY A 639 27.61 -30.17 -26.41
C GLY A 639 26.72 -29.27 -27.29
N PRO A 640 26.77 -29.42 -28.62
CA PRO A 640 26.11 -28.50 -29.55
C PRO A 640 24.59 -28.74 -29.71
N ALA A 641 24.03 -29.84 -29.22
CA ALA A 641 22.68 -30.28 -29.63
C ALA A 641 21.84 -30.97 -28.55
N SER A 642 22.27 -30.97 -27.27
CA SER A 642 21.55 -31.70 -26.21
C SER A 642 21.39 -30.90 -24.92
N LEU A 643 20.28 -31.17 -24.22
CA LEU A 643 20.10 -30.82 -22.81
C LEU A 643 20.32 -32.04 -21.92
N VAL A 644 20.73 -31.77 -20.69
CA VAL A 644 20.81 -32.76 -19.62
C VAL A 644 19.99 -32.28 -18.43
N PHE A 645 19.13 -33.18 -17.94
CA PHE A 645 18.39 -33.08 -16.69
C PHE A 645 19.17 -33.82 -15.61
N ASP A 646 19.78 -33.11 -14.66
CA ASP A 646 20.43 -33.70 -13.49
C ASP A 646 19.44 -33.78 -12.31
N ASN A 647 19.65 -34.72 -11.39
CA ASN A 647 18.78 -35.05 -10.24
C ASN A 647 17.40 -35.61 -10.62
N VAL A 648 17.30 -36.37 -11.71
CA VAL A 648 16.06 -37.12 -12.05
C VAL A 648 15.87 -38.34 -11.12
N PRO A 649 14.63 -38.76 -10.82
CA PRO A 649 14.38 -39.96 -10.01
C PRO A 649 14.90 -41.23 -10.72
N ALA A 650 15.45 -42.20 -9.99
CA ALA A 650 16.08 -43.38 -10.58
C ALA A 650 15.12 -44.37 -11.26
N ARG A 651 13.79 -44.20 -11.06
CA ARG A 651 12.71 -44.99 -11.67
C ARG A 651 11.50 -44.09 -11.95
N GLY A 652 11.47 -43.48 -13.12
CA GLY A 652 10.48 -42.47 -13.48
C GLY A 652 10.57 -42.02 -14.93
N PHE A 653 9.95 -40.87 -15.20
CA PHE A 653 9.91 -40.21 -16.50
C PHE A 653 10.07 -38.70 -16.35
N VAL A 654 10.72 -38.09 -17.34
CA VAL A 654 10.55 -36.66 -17.64
C VAL A 654 9.62 -36.56 -18.85
N LEU A 655 8.40 -36.10 -18.61
CA LEU A 655 7.39 -35.86 -19.65
C LEU A 655 7.59 -34.46 -20.23
N ILE A 656 7.96 -34.38 -21.50
CA ILE A 656 8.09 -33.12 -22.23
C ILE A 656 6.77 -32.84 -22.95
N PHE A 657 6.25 -31.63 -22.82
CA PHE A 657 5.06 -31.13 -23.52
C PHE A 657 5.42 -29.98 -24.45
N ARG A 658 4.73 -29.92 -25.60
CA ARG A 658 4.80 -28.80 -26.57
C ARG A 658 4.13 -27.53 -26.01
N PRO A 659 4.33 -26.36 -26.63
CA PRO A 659 3.63 -25.12 -26.27
C PRO A 659 2.10 -25.20 -26.35
N ASP A 660 1.57 -26.06 -27.23
CA ASP A 660 0.13 -26.37 -27.34
C ASP A 660 -0.40 -27.28 -26.21
N GLY A 661 0.46 -27.71 -25.28
CA GLY A 661 0.12 -28.59 -24.16
C GLY A 661 0.09 -30.08 -24.49
N SER A 662 0.27 -30.49 -25.74
CA SER A 662 0.35 -31.90 -26.14
C SER A 662 1.65 -32.56 -25.65
N LEU A 663 1.60 -33.85 -25.31
CA LEU A 663 2.80 -34.60 -24.93
C LEU A 663 3.73 -34.74 -26.15
N LEU A 664 4.95 -34.25 -26.01
CA LEU A 664 6.02 -34.37 -27.00
C LEU A 664 6.76 -35.69 -26.86
N SER A 665 7.23 -36.00 -25.65
CA SER A 665 8.05 -37.17 -25.38
C SER A 665 7.95 -37.58 -23.92
N ALA A 666 8.08 -38.88 -23.65
CA ALA A 666 8.18 -39.44 -22.31
C ALA A 666 9.57 -40.08 -22.17
N LEU A 667 10.48 -39.36 -21.52
CA LEU A 667 11.88 -39.75 -21.42
C LEU A 667 12.09 -40.61 -20.16
N PRO A 668 12.40 -41.91 -20.26
CA PRO A 668 12.58 -42.77 -19.09
C PRO A 668 13.87 -42.41 -18.35
N THR A 669 13.79 -42.30 -17.04
CA THR A 669 14.93 -41.92 -16.21
C THR A 669 15.72 -43.16 -15.77
N GLY A 670 17.03 -43.16 -16.04
CA GLY A 670 17.92 -44.26 -15.70
C GLY A 670 18.44 -44.21 -14.25
N ALA A 671 19.19 -45.24 -13.86
CA ALA A 671 19.76 -45.35 -12.50
C ALA A 671 20.79 -44.24 -12.15
N ALA A 672 21.33 -43.53 -13.15
CA ALA A 672 22.42 -42.56 -12.99
C ALA A 672 21.98 -41.19 -12.41
N GLY A 673 20.70 -40.97 -12.11
CA GLY A 673 20.20 -39.67 -11.62
C GLY A 673 20.30 -38.52 -12.64
N MET A 674 20.63 -38.85 -13.89
CA MET A 674 20.87 -37.91 -14.99
C MET A 674 20.18 -38.44 -16.26
N LEU A 675 19.61 -37.55 -17.06
CA LEU A 675 18.90 -37.86 -18.30
C LEU A 675 19.26 -36.86 -19.40
N ARG A 676 19.62 -37.34 -20.58
CA ARG A 676 19.92 -36.52 -21.77
C ARG A 676 18.72 -36.43 -22.71
N TRP A 677 18.53 -35.29 -23.36
CA TRP A 677 17.52 -35.05 -24.39
C TRP A 677 18.09 -34.24 -25.55
N ASP A 678 18.07 -34.80 -26.76
CA ASP A 678 18.74 -34.24 -27.94
C ASP A 678 17.87 -33.25 -28.76
N LEU A 679 16.87 -32.62 -28.13
CA LEU A 679 16.06 -31.54 -28.70
C LEU A 679 15.39 -31.83 -30.06
N MET A 680 14.92 -33.06 -30.26
CA MET A 680 14.20 -33.48 -31.46
C MET A 680 12.71 -33.73 -31.18
N VAL A 681 11.86 -33.41 -32.17
CA VAL A 681 10.42 -33.73 -32.20
C VAL A 681 10.16 -35.14 -32.73
N ALA A 682 11.00 -35.56 -33.67
CA ALA A 682 11.07 -36.86 -34.32
C ALA A 682 12.48 -37.05 -34.91
N PRO A 683 12.91 -38.24 -35.35
CA PRO A 683 14.19 -38.42 -36.03
C PRO A 683 14.32 -37.46 -37.23
N GLY A 684 15.32 -36.57 -37.20
CA GLY A 684 15.54 -35.56 -38.25
C GLY A 684 14.61 -34.33 -38.20
N GLN A 685 13.76 -34.18 -37.17
CA GLN A 685 12.95 -32.97 -36.97
C GLN A 685 13.35 -32.26 -35.67
N PRO A 686 14.00 -31.08 -35.73
CA PRO A 686 14.40 -30.30 -34.55
C PRO A 686 13.21 -29.52 -33.95
N LEU A 687 13.32 -29.12 -32.68
CA LEU A 687 12.31 -28.32 -31.99
C LEU A 687 11.96 -27.01 -32.71
N GLY A 688 10.69 -26.60 -32.56
CA GLY A 688 10.23 -25.26 -32.90
C GLY A 688 10.56 -24.24 -31.81
N ALA A 689 10.34 -22.97 -32.09
CA ALA A 689 10.36 -21.94 -31.06
C ALA A 689 9.08 -22.01 -30.19
N GLY A 690 9.18 -21.64 -28.92
CA GLY A 690 8.06 -21.60 -27.98
C GLY A 690 8.42 -22.05 -26.57
N LEU A 691 7.45 -22.01 -25.66
CA LEU A 691 7.58 -22.43 -24.27
C LEU A 691 7.14 -23.90 -24.10
N TYR A 692 8.11 -24.79 -23.89
CA TYR A 692 7.88 -26.21 -23.64
C TYR A 692 7.85 -26.46 -22.13
N ARG A 693 7.21 -27.55 -21.70
CA ARG A 693 7.10 -27.91 -20.27
C ARG A 693 7.68 -29.29 -20.01
N ALA A 694 8.61 -29.40 -19.07
CA ALA A 694 9.12 -30.68 -18.57
C ALA A 694 8.49 -30.99 -17.20
N GLN A 695 7.82 -32.14 -17.09
CA GLN A 695 7.16 -32.60 -15.87
C GLN A 695 7.84 -33.89 -15.40
N VAL A 696 8.41 -33.87 -14.20
CA VAL A 696 9.08 -35.04 -13.61
C VAL A 696 8.05 -35.86 -12.84
N GLN A 697 8.00 -37.15 -13.12
CA GLN A 697 7.20 -38.14 -12.41
C GLN A 697 8.10 -39.33 -12.04
N GLY A 698 8.02 -39.83 -10.81
CA GLY A 698 8.80 -41.00 -10.43
C GLY A 698 8.77 -41.29 -8.94
N ARG A 699 9.53 -42.30 -8.55
CA ARG A 699 9.72 -42.66 -7.14
C ARG A 699 11.16 -42.44 -6.70
N ASP A 700 11.34 -42.07 -5.43
CA ASP A 700 12.66 -41.94 -4.83
C ASP A 700 13.29 -43.32 -4.51
N ALA A 701 14.51 -43.33 -3.98
CA ALA A 701 15.22 -44.56 -3.63
C ALA A 701 14.50 -45.43 -2.58
N SER A 702 13.57 -44.85 -1.81
CA SER A 702 12.73 -45.54 -0.83
C SER A 702 11.37 -45.97 -1.39
N GLY A 703 11.12 -45.74 -2.68
CA GLY A 703 9.87 -46.09 -3.36
C GLY A 703 8.73 -45.08 -3.19
N ASN A 704 8.95 -43.94 -2.53
CA ASN A 704 7.93 -42.91 -2.33
C ASN A 704 7.73 -42.09 -3.61
N ILE A 705 6.49 -41.68 -3.91
CA ILE A 705 6.22 -40.79 -5.05
C ILE A 705 6.91 -39.44 -4.79
N VAL A 706 7.76 -39.02 -5.72
CA VAL A 706 8.40 -37.70 -5.66
C VAL A 706 7.35 -36.63 -5.95
N PRO A 707 7.27 -35.53 -5.18
CA PRO A 707 6.39 -34.41 -5.48
C PRO A 707 6.58 -33.92 -6.92
N LEU A 708 5.47 -33.56 -7.58
CA LEU A 708 5.48 -33.21 -8.98
C LEU A 708 6.33 -31.95 -9.23
N GLN A 709 7.44 -32.09 -9.95
CA GLN A 709 8.26 -30.96 -10.38
C GLN A 709 7.93 -30.60 -11.83
N VAL A 710 7.68 -29.32 -12.08
CA VAL A 710 7.32 -28.76 -13.39
C VAL A 710 8.30 -27.64 -13.72
N HIS A 711 8.98 -27.78 -14.85
CA HIS A 711 9.94 -26.81 -15.37
C HIS A 711 9.48 -26.32 -16.73
N HIS A 712 9.70 -25.04 -17.02
CA HIS A 712 9.43 -24.44 -18.33
C HIS A 712 10.75 -24.22 -19.08
N LEU A 713 10.74 -24.49 -20.38
CA LEU A 713 11.91 -24.43 -21.26
C LEU A 713 11.56 -23.55 -22.47
N GLY A 714 12.20 -22.38 -22.60
CA GLY A 714 11.93 -21.44 -23.69
C GLY A 714 12.90 -21.67 -24.84
N PHE A 715 12.43 -22.09 -26.00
CA PHE A 715 13.27 -22.22 -27.19
C PHE A 715 13.02 -21.05 -28.14
N VAL A 716 14.09 -20.41 -28.59
CA VAL A 716 14.10 -19.49 -29.73
C VAL A 716 15.04 -20.06 -30.79
N ARG A 717 14.77 -19.80 -32.07
CA ARG A 717 15.61 -20.32 -33.17
C ARG A 717 16.49 -19.19 -33.70
N ALA A 718 17.77 -19.44 -33.97
CA ALA A 718 18.59 -18.43 -34.65
C ALA A 718 18.02 -18.15 -36.07
N PRO A 719 18.07 -16.91 -36.59
CA PRO A 719 17.99 -16.70 -38.03
C PRO A 719 19.18 -17.38 -38.73
N MET A 720 18.98 -17.79 -39.99
CA MET A 720 20.06 -18.26 -40.87
C MET A 720 20.81 -17.08 -41.47
#